data_AF-A0A6T1I997-F1
#
_entry.id   AF-A0A6T1I997-F1
#
_cell.length_a   1.000
_cell.length_b   1.000
_cell.length_c   1.000
_cell.angle_alpha   90.00
_cell.angle_beta   90.00
_cell.angle_gamma   90.00
#
_symmetry.space_group_name_H-M   'P 1'
#
loop_
_entity.id
_entity.type
_entity.pdbx_description
1 polymer ?
#
loop_
_entity_poly.entity_id
_entity_poly.type
_entity_poly.pdbx_seq_one_letter_code
_entity_poly.pdbx_strand_id
1 'polypeptide(L)'
;AFCPSFRRRKEEGEVFGRGAGRQPWAACPQKPPIMSERNAIEDAIAHGIDLSMNAFMLVHGWTAGAVLLEFVARFLEPLEREAMSAAELATNTETEEGPVAIVLRTCCILGYTELDKETCRYSLVCGTELDELRRLLGPGSQIADGIRELYAGVSPPFAIPSDDAGQCLALWDEQRPTWSSSRSRGLSILLDGVVLAPLLTSVTYNAKWDEEGHVRNKGGTLDRIDFSKVNSAMRTALGDIFEQLGVGTMNAKGIITMSSKGTMALQRCYSFYVPVSYAPLIAQFPQILAEDASWGFAESGEDAFEMEEHVDRILNVVGSGAQHRTLFKDLIQHVDAFFRGDAFGSQPSFIVDTGCGDGSLLVHIYQHVKENTPRGKVLKEYPLMMVGVDLNEEPRVNTAVSLSRASIPHLVISGDVGKPAEMVQTLRKKKVDPSKTLHVRSFLDHDRPFIPPVMRFQEDSAAARFARAQLADFVHLDRYGKPIPALDMFANLVEHFRRWADVLEVSFGLCMLEVMMLDVPTTKRFFNDCVSFPLDIVQCLSRQYMVSGAAFAMCAAMAGLLPSDFRGVETYPEQGRYHRMISQHLTRRAYSLRLAELSDLEGLLGLEELAWPAPMRAGPEVLRARLEASPDTNLVCELEGRVVGVLYAQRIEHVGVLTGSRFTELSRLHSPSGRLMQLIALAVHPECAGRNIGNELKDFALLLARLDSGVDQVVAVTRCSKEFLEFDGSMKEYVQEHFEGKRIDMTLDLHSSSGAQFVQVLDGFRPEDLDNQGLGVLLEYDPKTALPRRPSLRSEGQPASQVPTLELLQGIMTEVGYPPNLSDTTKGFFDYGMDSLELVRVRNKLGVALNMDLAVTLLLDFPTVHDLVEHLDKDRRVSEKPVSAEESGQLAASVTWDSMDATELLEVWRRILAAYGQAAVQSKFKALAQRCYPDMLRYTVCLDFILVDVEGPILQDMGLIQGISFEEVQKGRGQLMKHMMKHWLSHPEIRSIHSQCVHLSLQDQVWS
;
A
#
# COMPACT_ATOMS: atom_id res chain seq x y z
N ALA A 1 33.81 -4.47 44.56
CA ALA A 1 34.55 -3.64 45.53
C ALA A 1 34.03 -2.21 45.45
N PHE A 2 33.74 -1.60 46.60
CA PHE A 2 33.25 -0.24 46.86
C PHE A 2 31.87 0.20 46.33
N CYS A 3 30.87 0.01 47.19
CA CYS A 3 29.75 0.94 47.42
C CYS A 3 30.27 2.09 48.35
N PRO A 4 29.58 3.23 48.51
CA PRO A 4 28.55 3.23 49.56
C PRO A 4 27.30 4.10 49.32
N SER A 5 26.23 3.56 49.88
CA SER A 5 24.94 4.14 50.25
C SER A 5 25.02 5.38 51.16
N PHE A 6 23.98 6.22 51.18
CA PHE A 6 23.54 6.88 52.42
C PHE A 6 22.03 7.23 52.46
N ARG A 7 21.49 7.10 53.67
CA ARG A 7 20.08 7.07 54.11
C ARG A 7 19.45 8.44 54.37
N ARG A 8 18.11 8.44 54.40
CA ARG A 8 17.19 9.43 55.00
C ARG A 8 17.54 9.86 56.43
N ARG A 9 17.27 11.13 56.79
CA ARG A 9 16.82 11.58 58.12
C ARG A 9 15.86 12.78 58.02
N LYS A 10 14.84 12.76 58.89
CA LYS A 10 13.87 13.80 59.27
C LYS A 10 14.40 14.60 60.48
N GLU A 11 13.95 15.86 60.63
CA GLU A 11 13.75 16.68 61.86
C GLU A 11 13.18 18.04 61.34
N GLU A 12 11.92 18.47 61.54
CA GLU A 12 11.12 18.96 62.70
C GLU A 12 11.34 20.44 63.15
N GLY A 13 10.23 21.22 63.14
CA GLY A 13 9.94 22.46 63.92
C GLY A 13 10.27 23.82 63.26
N GLU A 14 9.51 24.93 63.36
CA GLU A 14 8.21 25.27 63.96
C GLU A 14 7.75 26.69 63.48
N VAL A 15 6.42 26.86 63.44
CA VAL A 15 5.48 28.01 63.32
C VAL A 15 5.95 29.47 63.60
N PHE A 16 5.57 30.45 62.73
CA PHE A 16 4.64 31.59 63.02
C PHE A 16 4.48 32.59 61.84
N GLY A 17 3.24 33.00 61.55
CA GLY A 17 2.93 34.25 60.80
C GLY A 17 1.68 34.22 59.90
N ARG A 18 0.51 34.62 60.43
CA ARG A 18 -0.73 34.85 59.67
C ARG A 18 -0.70 36.20 58.94
N GLY A 19 -1.29 36.29 57.74
CA GLY A 19 -1.72 37.58 57.17
C GLY A 19 -2.01 37.61 55.66
N ALA A 20 -3.24 37.24 55.28
CA ALA A 20 -4.07 37.74 54.16
C ALA A 20 -3.46 38.04 52.76
N GLY A 21 -4.01 37.39 51.73
CA GLY A 21 -3.98 37.92 50.36
C GLY A 21 -4.25 36.88 49.27
N ARG A 22 -5.50 36.77 48.82
CA ARG A 22 -5.91 35.96 47.67
C ARG A 22 -5.30 36.50 46.36
N GLN A 23 -4.56 35.68 45.62
CA GLN A 23 -4.76 35.33 44.20
C GLN A 23 -3.56 34.51 43.65
N PRO A 24 -3.76 33.57 42.72
CA PRO A 24 -2.77 32.54 42.37
C PRO A 24 -1.72 33.07 41.38
N TRP A 25 -0.46 32.70 41.62
CA TRP A 25 0.65 32.96 40.72
C TRP A 25 0.53 32.18 39.40
N ALA A 26 0.46 32.97 38.33
CA ALA A 26 1.19 32.88 37.07
C ALA A 26 1.47 31.47 36.49
N ALA A 27 0.77 31.23 35.39
CA ALA A 27 0.94 30.20 34.38
C ALA A 27 2.41 29.79 34.12
N CYS A 28 2.63 28.48 34.24
CA CYS A 28 3.65 27.75 33.49
C CYS A 28 3.41 28.01 31.98
N PRO A 29 4.46 28.15 31.13
CA PRO A 29 4.25 28.26 29.69
C PRO A 29 3.50 27.01 29.24
N GLN A 30 2.27 27.22 28.75
CA GLN A 30 1.45 26.15 28.20
C GLN A 30 2.28 25.46 27.12
N LYS A 31 2.50 24.14 27.28
CA LYS A 31 2.79 23.26 26.16
C LYS A 31 1.85 23.66 25.01
N PRO A 32 2.32 23.85 23.77
CA PRO A 32 1.39 23.94 22.66
C PRO A 32 0.47 22.71 22.74
N PRO A 33 -0.84 22.86 22.49
CA PRO A 33 -1.74 21.73 22.57
C PRO A 33 -1.26 20.73 21.51
N ILE A 34 -0.65 19.64 21.97
CA ILE A 34 -0.77 18.37 21.26
C ILE A 34 -2.28 18.24 21.09
N MET A 35 -2.78 18.27 19.85
CA MET A 35 -4.19 17.99 19.59
C MET A 35 -4.52 16.78 20.44
N SER A 36 -5.43 16.92 21.41
CA SER A 36 -5.89 15.79 22.20
C SER A 36 -6.57 14.86 21.22
N GLU A 37 -5.81 13.89 20.73
CA GLU A 37 -6.28 12.90 19.77
C GLU A 37 -7.36 12.09 20.48
N ARG A 38 -8.60 12.27 20.03
CA ARG A 38 -9.77 11.61 20.61
C ARG A 38 -9.54 10.10 20.62
N ASN A 39 -9.79 9.48 21.77
CA ASN A 39 -9.78 8.03 21.92
C ASN A 39 -10.99 7.47 21.16
N ALA A 40 -10.76 6.69 20.10
CA ALA A 40 -11.83 6.13 19.26
C ALA A 40 -12.81 5.25 20.06
N ILE A 41 -12.34 4.65 21.17
CA ILE A 41 -13.16 3.89 22.11
C ILE A 41 -14.16 4.82 22.82
N GLU A 42 -13.74 6.02 23.25
CA GLU A 42 -14.60 7.00 23.93
C GLU A 42 -15.67 7.60 23.02
N ASP A 43 -15.32 7.86 21.75
CA ASP A 43 -16.26 8.39 20.73
C ASP A 43 -17.35 7.34 20.36
N ALA A 44 -16.96 6.06 20.21
CA ALA A 44 -17.89 4.95 19.95
C ALA A 44 -18.79 4.68 21.15
N ILE A 45 -18.26 4.87 22.36
CA ILE A 45 -18.98 4.73 23.61
C ILE A 45 -20.09 5.77 23.71
N ALA A 46 -19.93 7.04 23.30
CA ALA A 46 -20.90 8.11 23.61
C ALA A 46 -22.37 7.84 23.20
N HIS A 47 -22.64 7.11 22.11
CA HIS A 47 -23.96 7.06 21.45
C HIS A 47 -24.80 5.78 21.70
N GLY A 48 -24.24 4.75 22.34
CA GLY A 48 -24.93 3.46 22.57
C GLY A 48 -24.41 2.42 21.58
N ILE A 49 -25.11 1.30 21.43
CA ILE A 49 -24.77 0.33 20.37
C ILE A 49 -25.44 0.78 19.08
N ASP A 50 -24.66 1.11 18.07
CA ASP A 50 -25.13 1.40 16.72
C ASP A 50 -24.24 0.60 15.75
N LEU A 51 -24.83 -0.26 14.90
CA LEU A 51 -24.04 -1.11 14.02
C LEU A 51 -23.20 -0.30 13.02
N SER A 52 -23.63 0.91 12.66
CA SER A 52 -22.86 1.81 11.79
C SER A 52 -21.64 2.43 12.47
N MET A 53 -21.59 2.44 13.80
CA MET A 53 -20.49 3.01 14.59
C MET A 53 -19.63 1.95 15.29
N ASN A 54 -20.23 0.83 15.68
CA ASN A 54 -19.63 -0.17 16.57
C ASN A 54 -19.41 -1.54 15.90
N ALA A 55 -19.67 -1.71 14.59
CA ALA A 55 -19.55 -3.01 13.92
C ALA A 55 -18.23 -3.73 14.25
N PHE A 56 -17.10 -3.04 14.19
CA PHE A 56 -15.82 -3.66 14.51
C PHE A 56 -15.76 -4.07 15.98
N MET A 57 -16.10 -3.20 16.94
CA MET A 57 -16.12 -3.57 18.37
C MET A 57 -16.96 -4.82 18.67
N LEU A 58 -18.06 -5.06 17.95
CA LEU A 58 -18.86 -6.27 18.16
C LEU A 58 -18.08 -7.55 17.85
N VAL A 59 -17.33 -7.61 16.74
CA VAL A 59 -16.51 -8.79 16.44
C VAL A 59 -15.26 -8.91 17.33
N HIS A 60 -14.78 -7.79 17.89
CA HIS A 60 -13.72 -7.82 18.91
C HIS A 60 -14.20 -8.57 20.15
N GLY A 61 -15.45 -8.36 20.55
CA GLY A 61 -16.11 -9.06 21.65
C GLY A 61 -16.09 -10.57 21.50
N TRP A 62 -16.49 -11.08 20.33
CA TRP A 62 -16.53 -12.53 20.06
C TRP A 62 -15.19 -13.24 20.17
N THR A 63 -14.10 -12.61 19.76
CA THR A 63 -12.77 -13.25 19.84
C THR A 63 -12.13 -13.05 21.22
N ALA A 64 -12.34 -11.91 21.85
CA ALA A 64 -11.79 -11.62 23.18
C ALA A 64 -12.57 -12.28 24.33
N GLY A 65 -13.85 -12.62 24.17
CA GLY A 65 -14.67 -13.15 25.26
C GLY A 65 -14.06 -14.39 25.94
N ALA A 66 -13.70 -15.40 25.16
CA ALA A 66 -13.04 -16.60 25.66
C ALA A 66 -11.68 -16.30 26.32
N VAL A 67 -10.90 -15.40 25.73
CA VAL A 67 -9.59 -14.96 26.27
C VAL A 67 -9.74 -14.26 27.61
N LEU A 68 -10.72 -13.36 27.74
CA LEU A 68 -10.98 -12.59 28.96
C LEU A 68 -11.51 -13.47 30.09
N LEU A 69 -12.32 -14.48 29.77
CA LEU A 69 -12.77 -15.47 30.75
C LEU A 69 -11.58 -16.18 31.41
N GLU A 70 -10.59 -16.63 30.62
CA GLU A 70 -9.40 -17.28 31.17
C GLU A 70 -8.47 -16.29 31.88
N PHE A 71 -8.35 -15.05 31.37
CA PHE A 71 -7.57 -14.01 32.03
C PHE A 71 -8.06 -13.73 33.46
N VAL A 72 -9.36 -13.54 33.64
CA VAL A 72 -9.94 -13.26 34.95
C VAL A 72 -9.87 -14.49 35.86
N ALA A 73 -10.10 -15.69 35.32
CA ALA A 73 -10.12 -16.93 36.10
C ALA A 73 -8.73 -17.38 36.57
N ARG A 74 -7.67 -17.16 35.77
CA ARG A 74 -6.34 -17.75 36.01
C ARG A 74 -5.23 -16.74 36.24
N PHE A 75 -5.23 -15.61 35.53
CA PHE A 75 -4.05 -14.74 35.43
C PHE A 75 -4.11 -13.48 36.27
N LEU A 76 -5.33 -13.03 36.60
CA LEU A 76 -5.52 -11.80 37.35
C LEU A 76 -4.90 -11.87 38.75
N GLU A 77 -5.13 -12.93 39.53
CA GLU A 77 -4.57 -13.06 40.88
C GLU A 77 -3.02 -13.13 40.89
N PRO A 78 -2.35 -13.94 40.05
CA PRO A 78 -0.89 -13.91 39.96
C PRO A 78 -0.32 -12.52 39.63
N LEU A 79 -0.90 -11.80 38.68
CA LEU A 79 -0.42 -10.49 38.24
C LEU A 79 -0.69 -9.36 39.26
N GLU A 80 -1.64 -9.55 40.19
CA GLU A 80 -1.81 -8.64 41.34
C GLU A 80 -0.64 -8.71 42.32
N ARG A 81 0.03 -9.86 42.40
CA ARG A 81 1.14 -10.08 43.34
C ARG A 81 2.43 -9.44 42.82
N GLU A 82 2.72 -9.62 41.54
CA GLU A 82 3.89 -9.06 40.88
C GLU A 82 3.75 -9.06 39.35
N ALA A 83 4.55 -8.22 38.68
CA ALA A 83 4.65 -8.26 37.23
C ALA A 83 5.35 -9.55 36.78
N MET A 84 4.86 -10.23 35.74
CA MET A 84 5.38 -11.52 35.27
C MET A 84 5.54 -11.55 33.74
N SER A 85 6.50 -12.32 33.25
CA SER A 85 6.58 -12.72 31.84
C SER A 85 5.52 -13.78 31.50
N ALA A 86 5.28 -14.01 30.21
CA ALA A 86 4.36 -15.07 29.76
C ALA A 86 4.79 -16.46 30.27
N ALA A 87 6.10 -16.76 30.24
CA ALA A 87 6.64 -18.04 30.72
C ALA A 87 6.46 -18.25 32.23
N GLU A 88 6.72 -17.23 33.04
CA GLU A 88 6.52 -17.30 34.49
C GLU A 88 5.04 -17.46 34.84
N LEU A 89 4.17 -16.70 34.17
CA LEU A 89 2.74 -16.77 34.38
C LEU A 89 2.21 -18.16 34.00
N ALA A 90 2.61 -18.66 32.83
CA ALA A 90 2.25 -19.99 32.35
C ALA A 90 2.66 -21.10 33.31
N THR A 91 3.89 -21.01 33.86
CA THR A 91 4.38 -21.95 34.87
C THR A 91 3.57 -21.87 36.17
N ASN A 92 3.22 -20.66 36.62
CA ASN A 92 2.48 -20.44 37.87
C ASN A 92 1.03 -20.93 37.80
N THR A 93 0.45 -21.03 36.60
CA THR A 93 -0.95 -21.38 36.39
C THR A 93 -1.17 -22.72 35.70
N GLU A 94 -0.09 -23.49 35.48
CA GLU A 94 -0.13 -24.79 34.79
C GLU A 94 -0.82 -24.69 33.41
N THR A 95 -0.35 -23.73 32.59
CA THR A 95 -0.87 -23.45 31.24
C THR A 95 0.28 -23.37 30.23
N GLU A 96 -0.06 -23.37 28.94
CA GLU A 96 0.90 -23.27 27.85
C GLU A 96 1.32 -21.81 27.58
N GLU A 97 2.64 -21.59 27.41
CA GLU A 97 3.23 -20.23 27.30
C GLU A 97 2.70 -19.44 26.09
N GLY A 98 2.53 -20.09 24.94
CA GLY A 98 2.09 -19.45 23.69
C GLY A 98 0.72 -18.79 23.81
N PRO A 99 -0.34 -19.56 24.14
CA PRO A 99 -1.66 -19.01 24.38
C PRO A 99 -1.68 -17.94 25.49
N VAL A 100 -0.87 -18.08 26.56
CA VAL A 100 -0.71 -17.05 27.61
C VAL A 100 -0.18 -15.74 27.04
N ALA A 101 0.83 -15.78 26.16
CA ALA A 101 1.36 -14.58 25.51
C ALA A 101 0.29 -13.86 24.66
N ILE A 102 -0.59 -14.61 23.99
CA ILE A 102 -1.73 -14.06 23.24
C ILE A 102 -2.74 -13.39 24.18
N VAL A 103 -3.04 -14.00 25.33
CA VAL A 103 -3.91 -13.40 26.36
C VAL A 103 -3.32 -12.08 26.86
N LEU A 104 -2.04 -12.08 27.22
CA LEU A 104 -1.37 -10.89 27.75
C LEU A 104 -1.32 -9.76 26.73
N ARG A 105 -1.04 -10.06 25.45
CA ARG A 105 -1.12 -9.08 24.36
C ARG A 105 -2.54 -8.53 24.20
N THR A 106 -3.56 -9.39 24.24
CA THR A 106 -4.98 -9.00 24.15
C THR A 106 -5.35 -8.04 25.27
N CYS A 107 -4.95 -8.36 26.51
CA CYS A 107 -5.15 -7.51 27.68
C CYS A 107 -4.38 -6.19 27.61
N CYS A 108 -3.20 -6.16 26.98
CA CYS A 108 -2.45 -4.92 26.75
C CYS A 108 -3.20 -3.96 25.81
N ILE A 109 -3.77 -4.49 24.72
CA ILE A 109 -4.55 -3.70 23.76
C ILE A 109 -5.81 -3.14 24.44
N LEU A 110 -6.51 -3.97 25.22
CA LEU A 110 -7.70 -3.57 25.99
C LEU A 110 -7.38 -2.66 27.18
N GLY A 111 -6.09 -2.55 27.56
CA GLY A 111 -5.64 -1.68 28.65
C GLY A 111 -5.81 -2.28 30.04
N TYR A 112 -5.95 -3.60 30.18
CA TYR A 112 -5.96 -4.31 31.46
C TYR A 112 -4.55 -4.64 31.96
N THR A 113 -3.59 -4.77 31.05
CA THR A 113 -2.18 -4.95 31.35
C THR A 113 -1.32 -3.93 30.61
N GLU A 114 -0.08 -3.75 31.04
CA GLU A 114 0.97 -3.01 30.34
C GLU A 114 2.22 -3.90 30.20
N LEU A 115 2.93 -3.77 29.08
CA LEU A 115 4.16 -4.51 28.79
C LEU A 115 5.37 -3.61 28.98
N ASP A 116 6.29 -4.00 29.85
CA ASP A 116 7.66 -3.49 29.84
C ASP A 116 8.45 -4.22 28.74
N LYS A 117 8.76 -3.50 27.66
CA LYS A 117 9.47 -4.04 26.49
C LYS A 117 10.92 -4.41 26.76
N GLU A 118 11.55 -3.86 27.80
CA GLU A 118 12.94 -4.19 28.15
C GLU A 118 13.02 -5.49 28.94
N THR A 119 12.10 -5.70 29.87
CA THR A 119 12.08 -6.89 30.74
C THR A 119 11.15 -8.00 30.23
N CYS A 120 10.32 -7.71 29.22
CA CYS A 120 9.26 -8.59 28.71
C CYS A 120 8.28 -9.04 29.81
N ARG A 121 8.01 -8.18 30.79
CA ARG A 121 7.09 -8.45 31.91
C ARG A 121 5.82 -7.63 31.79
N TYR A 122 4.72 -8.20 32.25
CA TYR A 122 3.39 -7.61 32.23
C TYR A 122 2.95 -7.24 33.66
N SER A 123 2.42 -6.03 33.84
CA SER A 123 1.77 -5.56 35.07
C SER A 123 0.29 -5.25 34.83
N LEU A 124 -0.53 -5.31 35.89
CA LEU A 124 -1.93 -4.90 35.82
C LEU A 124 -2.07 -3.37 35.80
N VAL A 125 -3.00 -2.90 34.98
CA VAL A 125 -3.47 -1.51 35.01
C VAL A 125 -4.72 -1.44 35.88
N CYS A 126 -4.56 -1.07 37.15
CA CYS A 126 -5.66 -1.00 38.11
C CYS A 126 -6.62 0.16 37.81
N GLY A 127 -7.93 -0.08 37.93
CA GLY A 127 -8.96 0.95 37.78
C GLY A 127 -10.36 0.36 37.57
N THR A 128 -11.33 1.25 37.34
CA THR A 128 -12.75 0.89 37.18
C THR A 128 -12.98 -0.17 36.10
N GLU A 129 -12.23 -0.12 34.98
CA GLU A 129 -12.31 -1.08 33.89
C GLU A 129 -12.00 -2.52 34.35
N LEU A 130 -10.91 -2.70 35.09
CA LEU A 130 -10.48 -4.01 35.61
C LEU A 130 -11.43 -4.51 36.72
N ASP A 131 -11.95 -3.60 37.56
CA ASP A 131 -12.92 -3.93 38.60
C ASP A 131 -14.25 -4.44 38.01
N GLU A 132 -14.75 -3.78 36.96
CA GLU A 132 -15.95 -4.22 36.25
C GLU A 132 -15.73 -5.54 35.52
N LEU A 133 -14.56 -5.74 34.89
CA LEU A 133 -14.18 -7.00 34.27
C LEU A 133 -14.23 -8.15 35.28
N ARG A 134 -13.61 -7.96 36.45
CA ARG A 134 -13.63 -8.96 37.54
C ARG A 134 -15.03 -9.24 38.06
N ARG A 135 -15.85 -8.20 38.20
CA ARG A 135 -17.24 -8.33 38.67
C ARG A 135 -18.10 -9.12 37.70
N LEU A 136 -17.93 -8.90 36.39
CA LEU A 136 -18.78 -9.49 35.37
C LEU A 136 -18.29 -10.86 34.91
N LEU A 137 -16.98 -11.09 34.83
CA LEU A 137 -16.39 -12.34 34.31
C LEU A 137 -15.65 -13.16 35.38
N GLY A 138 -15.78 -12.79 36.65
CA GLY A 138 -15.15 -13.51 37.77
C GLY A 138 -15.75 -14.90 38.00
N PRO A 139 -15.02 -15.79 38.72
CA PRO A 139 -15.53 -17.10 39.12
C PRO A 139 -16.89 -17.00 39.82
N GLY A 140 -17.86 -17.80 39.37
CA GLY A 140 -19.24 -17.83 39.90
C GLY A 140 -20.17 -16.76 39.33
N SER A 141 -19.74 -16.00 38.32
CA SER A 141 -20.62 -15.09 37.57
C SER A 141 -21.51 -15.86 36.58
N GLN A 142 -22.83 -15.65 36.67
CA GLN A 142 -23.78 -16.19 35.69
C GLN A 142 -23.51 -15.71 34.25
N ILE A 143 -22.92 -14.51 34.10
CA ILE A 143 -22.51 -13.99 32.79
C ILE A 143 -21.35 -14.82 32.26
N ALA A 144 -20.36 -15.13 33.10
CA ALA A 144 -19.21 -15.94 32.70
C ALA A 144 -19.65 -17.35 32.30
N ASP A 145 -20.51 -17.97 33.10
CA ASP A 145 -21.07 -19.30 32.83
C ASP A 145 -21.86 -19.32 31.51
N GLY A 146 -22.76 -18.35 31.32
CA GLY A 146 -23.55 -18.24 30.09
C GLY A 146 -22.71 -18.00 28.83
N ILE A 147 -21.61 -17.24 28.93
CA ILE A 147 -20.68 -17.06 27.80
C ILE A 147 -19.93 -18.36 27.49
N ARG A 148 -19.51 -19.12 28.51
CA ARG A 148 -18.86 -20.43 28.31
C ARG A 148 -19.80 -21.43 27.65
N GLU A 149 -21.05 -21.48 28.10
CA GLU A 149 -22.09 -22.30 27.49
C GLU A 149 -22.33 -21.90 26.03
N LEU A 150 -22.35 -20.60 25.72
CA LEU A 150 -22.50 -20.11 24.36
C LEU A 150 -21.36 -20.60 23.44
N TYR A 151 -20.10 -20.44 23.85
CA TYR A 151 -18.96 -20.90 23.04
C TYR A 151 -18.95 -22.43 22.87
N ALA A 152 -19.36 -23.18 23.89
CA ALA A 152 -19.44 -24.64 23.81
C ALA A 152 -20.62 -25.12 22.96
N GLY A 153 -21.70 -24.34 22.88
CA GLY A 153 -22.99 -24.76 22.34
C GLY A 153 -23.36 -24.19 20.97
N VAL A 154 -22.69 -23.13 20.48
CA VAL A 154 -23.07 -22.41 19.26
C VAL A 154 -22.02 -22.52 18.16
N SER A 155 -22.44 -22.94 16.97
CA SER A 155 -21.58 -23.09 15.78
C SER A 155 -22.06 -22.19 14.62
N PRO A 156 -21.57 -20.95 14.51
CA PRO A 156 -21.90 -20.06 13.40
C PRO A 156 -21.17 -20.48 12.09
N PRO A 157 -21.79 -20.30 10.90
CA PRO A 157 -23.12 -19.75 10.70
C PRO A 157 -24.22 -20.81 10.92
N PHE A 158 -25.29 -20.44 11.63
CA PHE A 158 -26.43 -21.32 11.93
C PHE A 158 -27.73 -20.82 11.31
N ALA A 159 -28.71 -21.71 11.09
CA ALA A 159 -30.04 -21.34 10.57
C ALA A 159 -30.85 -20.52 11.58
N ILE A 160 -31.85 -19.76 11.11
CA ILE A 160 -32.80 -19.05 11.97
C ILE A 160 -34.22 -19.37 11.49
N PRO A 161 -35.06 -20.06 12.30
CA PRO A 161 -34.83 -20.47 13.69
C PRO A 161 -33.89 -21.69 13.86
N SER A 162 -33.20 -21.77 15.01
CA SER A 162 -32.39 -22.91 15.47
C SER A 162 -32.21 -22.85 16.99
N ASP A 163 -31.71 -23.95 17.59
CA ASP A 163 -31.34 -23.98 19.02
C ASP A 163 -30.18 -23.02 19.31
N ASP A 164 -29.21 -22.90 18.40
CA ASP A 164 -28.08 -21.96 18.49
C ASP A 164 -28.55 -20.50 18.56
N ALA A 165 -29.50 -20.14 17.70
CA ALA A 165 -30.14 -18.81 17.75
C ALA A 165 -30.89 -18.61 19.08
N GLY A 166 -31.52 -19.67 19.60
CA GLY A 166 -32.16 -19.66 20.91
C GLY A 166 -31.18 -19.39 22.06
N GLN A 167 -30.01 -20.05 22.07
CA GLN A 167 -28.98 -19.84 23.08
C GLN A 167 -28.44 -18.39 23.06
N CYS A 168 -28.14 -17.86 21.87
CA CYS A 168 -27.72 -16.46 21.71
C CYS A 168 -28.73 -15.49 22.33
N LEU A 169 -30.02 -15.67 22.02
CA LEU A 169 -31.09 -14.79 22.47
C LEU A 169 -31.41 -14.97 23.96
N ALA A 170 -31.30 -16.19 24.51
CA ALA A 170 -31.46 -16.42 25.93
C ALA A 170 -30.39 -15.67 26.73
N LEU A 171 -29.11 -15.77 26.33
CA LEU A 171 -28.03 -15.04 26.98
C LEU A 171 -28.23 -13.52 26.87
N TRP A 172 -28.67 -13.04 25.70
CA TRP A 172 -29.02 -11.64 25.48
C TRP A 172 -30.12 -11.16 26.42
N ASP A 173 -31.23 -11.88 26.52
CA ASP A 173 -32.39 -11.44 27.30
C ASP A 173 -32.14 -11.54 28.82
N GLU A 174 -31.49 -12.62 29.27
CA GLU A 174 -31.31 -12.91 30.70
C GLU A 174 -30.17 -12.10 31.33
N GLN A 175 -29.05 -11.95 30.63
CA GLN A 175 -27.82 -11.46 31.23
C GLN A 175 -27.44 -10.03 30.78
N ARG A 176 -27.86 -9.59 29.58
CA ARG A 176 -27.51 -8.25 29.09
C ARG A 176 -27.90 -7.09 29.98
N PRO A 177 -29.08 -7.05 30.64
CA PRO A 177 -29.42 -5.96 31.55
C PRO A 177 -28.34 -5.72 32.63
N THR A 178 -27.61 -6.77 33.00
CA THR A 178 -26.55 -6.72 34.02
C THR A 178 -25.23 -6.16 33.49
N TRP A 179 -24.76 -6.55 32.29
CA TRP A 179 -23.52 -5.97 31.76
C TRP A 179 -23.71 -4.63 31.05
N SER A 180 -24.90 -4.37 30.50
CA SER A 180 -25.24 -3.07 29.91
C SER A 180 -25.32 -1.94 30.95
N SER A 181 -25.53 -2.29 32.23
CA SER A 181 -25.46 -1.36 33.36
C SER A 181 -24.06 -1.21 33.97
N SER A 182 -23.02 -1.81 33.37
CA SER A 182 -21.64 -1.65 33.80
C SER A 182 -21.17 -0.20 33.73
N ARG A 183 -20.25 0.16 34.62
CA ARG A 183 -19.53 1.44 34.55
C ARG A 183 -18.53 1.49 33.39
N SER A 184 -18.12 0.33 32.87
CA SER A 184 -17.31 0.23 31.66
C SER A 184 -18.21 0.05 30.44
N ARG A 185 -18.39 1.11 29.67
CA ARG A 185 -19.19 1.05 28.44
C ARG A 185 -18.47 0.30 27.32
N GLY A 186 -17.13 0.31 27.32
CA GLY A 186 -16.32 -0.48 26.39
C GLY A 186 -16.52 -1.99 26.62
N LEU A 187 -16.45 -2.43 27.88
CA LEU A 187 -16.71 -3.81 28.25
C LEU A 187 -18.15 -4.23 27.95
N SER A 188 -19.14 -3.37 28.20
CA SER A 188 -20.54 -3.65 27.81
C SER A 188 -20.66 -3.99 26.33
N ILE A 189 -20.07 -3.17 25.45
CA ILE A 189 -20.13 -3.37 23.99
C ILE A 189 -19.36 -4.62 23.56
N LEU A 190 -18.22 -4.93 24.18
CA LEU A 190 -17.49 -6.17 23.94
C LEU A 190 -18.35 -7.39 24.31
N LEU A 191 -19.05 -7.36 25.44
CA LEU A 191 -19.94 -8.44 25.86
C LEU A 191 -21.17 -8.54 24.95
N ASP A 192 -21.71 -7.42 24.45
CA ASP A 192 -22.73 -7.46 23.40
C ASP A 192 -22.21 -8.17 22.14
N GLY A 193 -20.94 -7.96 21.79
CA GLY A 193 -20.27 -8.60 20.67
C GLY A 193 -20.19 -10.13 20.74
N VAL A 194 -20.05 -10.69 21.95
CA VAL A 194 -20.06 -12.15 22.17
C VAL A 194 -21.34 -12.80 21.65
N VAL A 195 -22.47 -12.11 21.76
CA VAL A 195 -23.76 -12.60 21.26
C VAL A 195 -24.03 -12.13 19.82
N LEU A 196 -23.78 -10.85 19.55
CA LEU A 196 -24.20 -10.24 18.29
C LEU A 196 -23.34 -10.66 17.10
N ALA A 197 -22.04 -10.92 17.28
CA ALA A 197 -21.19 -11.32 16.16
C ALA A 197 -21.61 -12.66 15.53
N PRO A 198 -21.79 -13.78 16.27
CA PRO A 198 -22.26 -15.03 15.69
C PRO A 198 -23.69 -14.90 15.14
N LEU A 199 -24.59 -14.19 15.84
CA LEU A 199 -25.96 -13.97 15.39
C LEU A 199 -26.04 -13.17 14.07
N LEU A 200 -25.36 -12.03 13.98
CA LEU A 200 -25.37 -11.19 12.77
C LEU A 200 -24.61 -11.85 11.61
N THR A 201 -23.57 -12.64 11.91
CA THR A 201 -22.91 -13.49 10.90
C THR A 201 -23.91 -14.47 10.31
N SER A 202 -24.62 -15.23 11.15
CA SER A 202 -25.66 -16.18 10.73
C SER A 202 -26.80 -15.50 9.95
N VAL A 203 -27.28 -14.33 10.39
CA VAL A 203 -28.33 -13.58 9.67
C VAL A 203 -27.86 -13.16 8.28
N THR A 204 -26.70 -12.50 8.18
CA THR A 204 -26.20 -12.00 6.90
C THR A 204 -25.76 -13.13 5.98
N TYR A 205 -25.27 -14.23 6.55
CA TYR A 205 -24.86 -15.41 5.81
C TYR A 205 -26.07 -16.04 5.12
N ASN A 206 -27.10 -16.41 5.89
CA ASN A 206 -28.31 -17.05 5.37
C ASN A 206 -29.10 -16.20 4.36
N ALA A 207 -28.95 -14.87 4.41
CA ALA A 207 -29.56 -13.95 3.47
C ALA A 207 -28.94 -14.02 2.06
N LYS A 208 -27.69 -14.48 1.94
CA LYS A 208 -26.93 -14.43 0.69
C LYS A 208 -26.34 -15.77 0.24
N TRP A 209 -25.95 -16.62 1.17
CA TRP A 209 -25.19 -17.84 0.93
C TRP A 209 -25.98 -19.09 1.31
N ASP A 210 -25.72 -20.21 0.64
CA ASP A 210 -26.19 -21.54 1.04
C ASP A 210 -25.19 -22.27 1.94
N GLU A 211 -25.50 -23.52 2.29
CA GLU A 211 -24.72 -24.32 3.23
C GLU A 211 -23.32 -24.62 2.66
N GLU A 212 -23.19 -24.66 1.34
CA GLU A 212 -21.94 -24.86 0.63
C GLU A 212 -21.20 -23.54 0.31
N GLY A 213 -21.72 -22.38 0.74
CA GLY A 213 -21.09 -21.08 0.52
C GLY A 213 -21.30 -20.50 -0.88
N HIS A 214 -22.26 -21.00 -1.65
CA HIS A 214 -22.65 -20.44 -2.94
C HIS A 214 -23.75 -19.37 -2.79
N VAL A 215 -23.81 -18.45 -3.75
CA VAL A 215 -24.80 -17.36 -3.74
C VAL A 215 -26.21 -17.90 -4.04
N ARG A 216 -27.17 -17.67 -3.13
CA ARG A 216 -28.59 -18.03 -3.28
C ARG A 216 -29.30 -17.12 -4.30
N ASN A 217 -29.09 -17.35 -5.60
CA ASN A 217 -29.70 -16.65 -6.76
C ASN A 217 -29.42 -15.14 -6.87
N LYS A 218 -29.61 -14.55 -8.08
CA LYS A 218 -29.42 -13.10 -8.39
C LYS A 218 -30.30 -12.11 -7.59
N GLY A 219 -31.06 -12.58 -6.58
CA GLY A 219 -32.00 -11.79 -5.79
C GLY A 219 -31.76 -11.80 -4.27
N GLY A 220 -30.69 -12.43 -3.78
CA GLY A 220 -30.30 -12.33 -2.37
C GLY A 220 -29.78 -10.92 -2.06
N THR A 221 -30.59 -10.08 -1.43
CA THR A 221 -30.17 -8.75 -0.98
C THR A 221 -30.45 -8.57 0.52
N LEU A 222 -29.59 -7.80 1.19
CA LEU A 222 -29.77 -7.41 2.59
C LEU A 222 -30.96 -6.46 2.80
N ASP A 223 -31.68 -6.10 1.72
CA ASP A 223 -32.79 -5.16 1.73
C ASP A 223 -34.06 -5.75 2.36
N ARG A 224 -34.14 -7.09 2.48
CA ARG A 224 -35.27 -7.75 3.13
C ARG A 224 -34.84 -9.02 3.87
N ILE A 225 -34.91 -8.97 5.20
CA ILE A 225 -34.70 -10.12 6.09
C ILE A 225 -36.05 -10.60 6.62
N ASP A 226 -36.33 -11.89 6.46
CA ASP A 226 -37.62 -12.50 6.75
C ASP A 226 -37.52 -13.48 7.93
N PHE A 227 -38.07 -13.06 9.07
CA PHE A 227 -38.21 -13.87 10.29
C PHE A 227 -39.65 -14.35 10.50
N SER A 228 -40.49 -14.41 9.45
CA SER A 228 -41.89 -14.86 9.59
C SER A 228 -42.04 -16.29 10.14
N LYS A 229 -41.00 -17.12 9.96
CA LYS A 229 -40.93 -18.51 10.43
C LYS A 229 -40.46 -18.67 11.88
N VAL A 230 -40.01 -17.61 12.56
CA VAL A 230 -39.57 -17.69 13.96
C VAL A 230 -40.76 -17.54 14.92
N ASN A 231 -40.65 -18.14 16.11
CA ASN A 231 -41.65 -18.05 17.17
C ASN A 231 -41.81 -16.61 17.69
N SER A 232 -42.90 -16.32 18.42
CA SER A 232 -43.22 -14.94 18.84
C SER A 232 -42.16 -14.33 19.77
N ALA A 233 -41.57 -15.11 20.68
CA ALA A 233 -40.56 -14.62 21.61
C ALA A 233 -39.28 -14.21 20.87
N MET A 234 -38.75 -15.09 20.01
CA MET A 234 -37.58 -14.81 19.19
C MET A 234 -37.81 -13.65 18.22
N ARG A 235 -39.04 -13.53 17.69
CA ARG A 235 -39.41 -12.40 16.81
C ARG A 235 -39.30 -11.07 17.54
N THR A 236 -39.79 -11.00 18.78
CA THR A 236 -39.67 -9.80 19.61
C THR A 236 -38.21 -9.48 19.90
N ALA A 237 -37.43 -10.46 20.39
CA ALA A 237 -36.02 -10.23 20.70
C ALA A 237 -35.20 -9.76 19.49
N LEU A 238 -35.37 -10.40 18.32
CA LEU A 238 -34.72 -9.98 17.07
C LEU A 238 -35.19 -8.59 16.62
N GLY A 239 -36.48 -8.27 16.79
CA GLY A 239 -37.01 -6.94 16.50
C GLY A 239 -36.33 -5.86 17.35
N ASP A 240 -36.26 -6.10 18.65
CA ASP A 240 -35.65 -5.18 19.61
C ASP A 240 -34.15 -5.00 19.35
N ILE A 241 -33.43 -6.07 19.00
CA ILE A 241 -32.01 -6.00 18.62
C ILE A 241 -31.83 -5.14 17.37
N PHE A 242 -32.60 -5.39 16.31
CA PHE A 242 -32.47 -4.65 15.05
C PHE A 242 -32.80 -3.16 15.20
N GLU A 243 -33.77 -2.84 16.04
CA GLU A 243 -34.12 -1.46 16.38
C GLU A 243 -33.02 -0.79 17.21
N GLN A 244 -32.51 -1.47 18.25
CA GLN A 244 -31.39 -0.98 19.07
C GLN A 244 -30.13 -0.73 18.24
N LEU A 245 -29.82 -1.60 17.28
CA LEU A 245 -28.67 -1.46 16.39
C LEU A 245 -28.83 -0.38 15.31
N GLY A 246 -29.99 0.28 15.21
CA GLY A 246 -30.28 1.28 14.19
C GLY A 246 -30.44 0.71 12.77
N VAL A 247 -30.63 -0.61 12.65
CA VAL A 247 -30.67 -1.32 11.37
C VAL A 247 -32.04 -1.17 10.71
N GLY A 248 -33.12 -1.33 11.47
CA GLY A 248 -34.47 -1.26 10.93
C GLY A 248 -35.54 -1.66 11.93
N THR A 249 -36.80 -1.59 11.53
CA THR A 249 -37.93 -1.95 12.38
C THR A 249 -38.64 -3.21 11.87
N MET A 250 -39.05 -4.07 12.78
CA MET A 250 -39.77 -5.30 12.45
C MET A 250 -41.28 -5.06 12.41
N ASN A 251 -41.95 -5.52 11.34
CA ASN A 251 -43.41 -5.50 11.29
C ASN A 251 -44.04 -6.74 11.98
N ALA A 252 -45.36 -6.73 12.19
CA ALA A 252 -46.09 -7.82 12.83
C ALA A 252 -45.95 -9.20 12.14
N LYS A 253 -45.59 -9.23 10.84
CA LYS A 253 -45.36 -10.45 10.07
C LYS A 253 -43.95 -11.01 10.23
N GLY A 254 -43.07 -10.35 10.99
CA GLY A 254 -41.69 -10.76 11.19
C GLY A 254 -40.74 -10.33 10.07
N ILE A 255 -41.11 -9.33 9.27
CA ILE A 255 -40.26 -8.82 8.18
C ILE A 255 -39.61 -7.52 8.65
N ILE A 256 -38.27 -7.44 8.56
CA ILE A 256 -37.54 -6.19 8.84
C ILE A 256 -37.68 -5.24 7.66
N THR A 257 -38.08 -4.00 7.97
CA THR A 257 -37.97 -2.87 7.06
C THR A 257 -36.68 -2.13 7.37
N MET A 258 -35.72 -2.17 6.43
CA MET A 258 -34.40 -1.55 6.63
C MET A 258 -34.50 -0.03 6.70
N SER A 259 -33.72 0.56 7.61
CA SER A 259 -33.43 1.99 7.58
C SER A 259 -32.48 2.30 6.41
N SER A 260 -32.40 3.56 5.99
CA SER A 260 -31.47 3.98 4.92
C SER A 260 -30.00 3.72 5.27
N LYS A 261 -29.65 3.67 6.58
CA LYS A 261 -28.31 3.34 7.07
C LYS A 261 -28.12 1.85 7.38
N GLY A 262 -29.21 1.11 7.62
CA GLY A 262 -29.19 -0.26 8.09
C GLY A 262 -28.59 -1.27 7.11
N THR A 263 -28.92 -1.15 5.82
CA THR A 263 -28.34 -2.03 4.78
C THR A 263 -26.82 -1.88 4.73
N MET A 264 -26.30 -0.65 4.75
CA MET A 264 -24.86 -0.39 4.76
C MET A 264 -24.20 -0.87 6.06
N ALA A 265 -24.87 -0.73 7.20
CA ALA A 265 -24.37 -1.21 8.48
C ALA A 265 -24.25 -2.75 8.49
N LEU A 266 -25.25 -3.48 7.97
CA LEU A 266 -25.21 -4.94 7.84
C LEU A 266 -24.14 -5.44 6.87
N GLN A 267 -23.83 -4.69 5.80
CA GLN A 267 -22.74 -5.04 4.90
C GLN A 267 -21.38 -5.07 5.62
N ARG A 268 -21.20 -4.28 6.70
CA ARG A 268 -19.98 -4.32 7.51
C ARG A 268 -19.80 -5.65 8.24
N CYS A 269 -20.85 -6.43 8.47
CA CYS A 269 -20.75 -7.75 9.09
C CYS A 269 -20.00 -8.77 8.22
N TYR A 270 -19.73 -8.50 6.94
CA TYR A 270 -18.80 -9.32 6.15
C TYR A 270 -17.37 -9.31 6.73
N SER A 271 -17.02 -8.28 7.50
CA SER A 271 -15.77 -8.26 8.27
C SER A 271 -15.75 -9.25 9.44
N PHE A 272 -16.91 -9.80 9.82
CA PHE A 272 -17.02 -10.74 10.93
C PHE A 272 -16.71 -12.17 10.50
N TYR A 273 -16.87 -12.48 9.22
CA TYR A 273 -16.88 -13.86 8.73
C TYR A 273 -15.55 -14.56 9.01
N VAL A 274 -14.41 -13.88 8.77
CA VAL A 274 -13.10 -14.47 9.05
C VAL A 274 -12.91 -14.69 10.56
N PRO A 275 -13.05 -13.69 11.46
CA PRO A 275 -12.96 -13.96 12.91
C PRO A 275 -13.95 -15.01 13.43
N VAL A 276 -15.20 -14.99 12.96
CA VAL A 276 -16.25 -15.91 13.42
C VAL A 276 -16.05 -17.32 12.87
N SER A 277 -15.40 -17.48 11.71
CA SER A 277 -15.05 -18.82 11.19
C SER A 277 -14.12 -19.61 12.12
N TYR A 278 -13.38 -18.95 13.01
CA TYR A 278 -12.57 -19.60 14.04
C TYR A 278 -13.38 -19.95 15.31
N ALA A 279 -14.71 -20.04 15.23
CA ALA A 279 -15.53 -20.50 16.34
C ALA A 279 -15.03 -21.82 16.96
N PRO A 280 -14.58 -22.85 16.19
CA PRO A 280 -14.03 -24.07 16.79
C PRO A 280 -12.79 -23.81 17.67
N LEU A 281 -11.85 -22.98 17.18
CA LEU A 281 -10.66 -22.57 17.92
C LEU A 281 -11.00 -21.81 19.21
N ILE A 282 -11.95 -20.87 19.13
CA ILE A 282 -12.37 -20.08 20.29
C ILE A 282 -13.10 -20.93 21.32
N ALA A 283 -13.94 -21.88 20.89
CA ALA A 283 -14.63 -22.81 21.76
C ALA A 283 -13.67 -23.71 22.55
N GLN A 284 -12.56 -24.13 21.93
CA GLN A 284 -11.53 -24.97 22.55
C GLN A 284 -10.42 -24.17 23.23
N PHE A 285 -10.52 -22.85 23.31
CA PHE A 285 -9.48 -22.02 23.90
C PHE A 285 -9.08 -22.44 25.33
N PRO A 286 -10.00 -22.82 26.25
CA PRO A 286 -9.62 -23.30 27.58
C PRO A 286 -8.73 -24.56 27.55
N GLN A 287 -8.98 -25.48 26.62
CA GLN A 287 -8.20 -26.71 26.42
C GLN A 287 -6.87 -26.41 25.74
N ILE A 288 -6.86 -25.54 24.73
CA ILE A 288 -5.64 -25.06 24.06
C ILE A 288 -4.70 -24.41 25.08
N LEU A 289 -5.26 -23.64 26.02
CA LEU A 289 -4.52 -22.94 27.05
C LEU A 289 -3.95 -23.87 28.13
N ALA A 290 -4.71 -24.90 28.53
CA ALA A 290 -4.37 -25.72 29.69
C ALA A 290 -3.75 -27.09 29.38
N GLU A 291 -3.98 -27.64 28.19
CA GLU A 291 -3.67 -29.03 27.87
C GLU A 291 -2.84 -29.18 26.60
N ASP A 292 -3.30 -28.62 25.49
CA ASP A 292 -2.69 -28.83 24.18
C ASP A 292 -2.74 -27.57 23.30
N ALA A 293 -1.69 -26.74 23.40
CA ALA A 293 -1.52 -25.59 22.51
C ALA A 293 -1.37 -25.99 21.03
N SER A 294 -1.24 -27.29 20.74
CA SER A 294 -1.16 -27.81 19.39
C SER A 294 -2.49 -28.23 18.75
N TRP A 295 -3.60 -28.17 19.50
CA TRP A 295 -4.92 -28.64 19.08
C TRP A 295 -5.41 -28.02 17.76
N GLY A 296 -6.20 -28.81 17.01
CA GLY A 296 -6.87 -28.38 15.79
C GLY A 296 -6.00 -28.42 14.52
N PHE A 297 -4.77 -28.94 14.65
CA PHE A 297 -3.83 -29.17 13.56
C PHE A 297 -3.46 -30.65 13.49
N ALA A 298 -3.49 -31.24 12.30
CA ALA A 298 -3.10 -32.64 12.10
C ALA A 298 -1.63 -32.88 12.53
N GLU A 299 -1.37 -34.03 13.17
CA GLU A 299 0.00 -34.50 13.39
C GLU A 299 0.70 -34.69 12.03
N SER A 300 1.90 -34.13 11.90
CA SER A 300 2.68 -34.19 10.66
C SER A 300 2.97 -35.65 10.23
N GLY A 301 2.19 -36.16 9.28
CA GLY A 301 2.39 -37.44 8.59
C GLY A 301 2.08 -37.31 7.10
N GLU A 302 2.56 -38.24 6.28
CA GLU A 302 2.28 -38.28 4.82
C GLU A 302 0.77 -38.45 4.49
N ASP A 303 -0.04 -38.83 5.50
CA ASP A 303 -1.50 -38.92 5.48
C ASP A 303 -2.21 -37.72 6.14
N ALA A 304 -1.54 -36.57 6.36
CA ALA A 304 -2.14 -35.35 6.93
C ALA A 304 -3.08 -34.61 5.94
N PHE A 305 -3.83 -35.36 5.13
CA PHE A 305 -4.69 -34.84 4.07
C PHE A 305 -6.12 -34.49 4.53
N GLU A 306 -6.48 -34.65 5.80
CA GLU A 306 -7.91 -34.65 6.17
C GLU A 306 -8.22 -33.77 7.41
N MET A 307 -8.78 -32.59 7.10
CA MET A 307 -9.60 -31.68 7.92
C MET A 307 -8.90 -30.78 8.96
N GLU A 308 -8.90 -29.47 8.66
CA GLU A 308 -8.61 -28.41 9.63
C GLU A 308 -9.78 -28.29 10.61
N GLU A 309 -9.63 -28.82 11.82
CA GLU A 309 -10.69 -28.79 12.83
C GLU A 309 -10.85 -27.41 13.52
N HIS A 310 -9.83 -26.56 13.43
CA HIS A 310 -9.79 -25.27 14.13
C HIS A 310 -10.60 -24.15 13.45
N VAL A 311 -11.13 -24.38 12.24
CA VAL A 311 -11.78 -23.33 11.43
C VAL A 311 -12.92 -23.88 10.59
N ASP A 312 -14.05 -23.16 10.53
CA ASP A 312 -15.07 -23.37 9.51
C ASP A 312 -14.55 -22.86 8.17
N ARG A 313 -14.04 -23.77 7.35
CA ARG A 313 -13.38 -23.42 6.09
C ARG A 313 -14.34 -22.77 5.08
N ILE A 314 -15.63 -23.12 5.09
CA ILE A 314 -16.62 -22.55 4.17
C ILE A 314 -16.84 -21.07 4.50
N LEU A 315 -17.16 -20.74 5.75
CA LEU A 315 -17.35 -19.37 6.20
C LEU A 315 -16.06 -18.56 6.03
N ASN A 316 -14.90 -19.16 6.31
CA ASN A 316 -13.60 -18.53 6.15
C ASN A 316 -13.32 -18.14 4.68
N VAL A 317 -13.54 -19.05 3.74
CA VAL A 317 -13.35 -18.81 2.29
C VAL A 317 -14.34 -17.78 1.77
N VAL A 318 -15.61 -17.85 2.18
CA VAL A 318 -16.62 -16.84 1.80
C VAL A 318 -16.24 -15.46 2.32
N GLY A 319 -15.81 -15.37 3.58
CA GLY A 319 -15.39 -14.14 4.24
C GLY A 319 -14.14 -13.52 3.60
N SER A 320 -13.06 -14.29 3.52
CA SER A 320 -11.78 -13.85 2.94
C SER A 320 -11.91 -13.53 1.46
N GLY A 321 -12.58 -14.38 0.67
CA GLY A 321 -12.79 -14.15 -0.76
C GLY A 321 -13.58 -12.88 -1.08
N ALA A 322 -14.58 -12.53 -0.25
CA ALA A 322 -15.30 -11.27 -0.41
C ALA A 322 -14.42 -10.03 -0.13
N GLN A 323 -13.51 -10.14 0.83
CA GLN A 323 -12.56 -9.08 1.19
C GLN A 323 -11.41 -8.97 0.19
N HIS A 324 -10.89 -10.08 -0.33
CA HIS A 324 -9.76 -10.08 -1.25
C HIS A 324 -10.15 -9.54 -2.63
N ARG A 325 -11.36 -9.83 -3.11
CA ARG A 325 -11.84 -9.38 -4.43
C ARG A 325 -11.88 -7.86 -4.60
N THR A 326 -12.12 -7.10 -3.54
CA THR A 326 -12.11 -5.63 -3.60
C THR A 326 -10.70 -5.07 -3.81
N LEU A 327 -9.67 -5.83 -3.43
CA LEU A 327 -8.25 -5.48 -3.51
C LEU A 327 -7.55 -6.07 -4.73
N PHE A 328 -8.16 -7.04 -5.42
CA PHE A 328 -7.60 -7.59 -6.66
C PHE A 328 -7.34 -6.53 -7.73
N LYS A 329 -8.15 -5.46 -7.76
CA LYS A 329 -7.94 -4.33 -8.67
C LYS A 329 -6.53 -3.74 -8.56
N ASP A 330 -5.95 -3.74 -7.36
CA ASP A 330 -4.68 -3.10 -7.03
C ASP A 330 -3.51 -4.01 -7.40
N LEU A 331 -3.63 -5.32 -7.15
CA LEU A 331 -2.70 -6.30 -7.70
C LEU A 331 -2.73 -6.31 -9.24
N ILE A 332 -3.93 -6.24 -9.83
CA ILE A 332 -4.12 -6.21 -11.29
C ILE A 332 -3.48 -4.95 -11.89
N GLN A 333 -3.44 -3.80 -11.20
CA GLN A 333 -2.72 -2.62 -11.69
C GLN A 333 -1.22 -2.91 -11.90
N HIS A 334 -0.58 -3.68 -11.01
CA HIS A 334 0.80 -4.10 -11.21
C HIS A 334 0.95 -5.04 -12.41
N VAL A 335 0.01 -5.97 -12.59
CA VAL A 335 0.02 -6.92 -13.72
C VAL A 335 -0.23 -6.19 -15.05
N ASP A 336 -1.16 -5.23 -15.07
CA ASP A 336 -1.56 -4.45 -16.23
C ASP A 336 -0.38 -3.72 -16.87
N ALA A 337 0.56 -3.22 -16.07
CA ALA A 337 1.75 -2.52 -16.53
C ALA A 337 2.55 -3.30 -17.60
N PHE A 338 2.58 -4.63 -17.52
CA PHE A 338 3.28 -5.49 -18.48
C PHE A 338 2.57 -5.63 -19.83
N PHE A 339 1.25 -5.43 -19.87
CA PHE A 339 0.43 -5.71 -21.05
C PHE A 339 -0.01 -4.46 -21.82
N ARG A 340 0.39 -3.26 -21.38
CA ARG A 340 0.05 -1.97 -22.03
C ARG A 340 0.72 -1.72 -23.39
N GLY A 341 1.87 -2.34 -23.64
CA GLY A 341 2.66 -2.14 -24.86
C GLY A 341 2.38 -3.14 -25.99
N ASP A 342 2.93 -2.87 -27.17
CA ASP A 342 2.76 -3.71 -28.39
C ASP A 342 3.93 -4.69 -28.62
N ALA A 343 4.93 -4.69 -27.73
CA ALA A 343 6.07 -5.60 -27.77
C ALA A 343 5.67 -6.99 -27.20
N PHE A 344 4.72 -7.66 -27.84
CA PHE A 344 4.06 -8.85 -27.27
C PHE A 344 5.02 -10.01 -26.93
N GLY A 345 6.11 -10.17 -27.70
CA GLY A 345 7.12 -11.21 -27.46
C GLY A 345 7.97 -11.00 -26.19
N SER A 346 8.06 -9.77 -25.67
CA SER A 346 8.78 -9.44 -24.45
C SER A 346 7.89 -9.40 -23.21
N GLN A 347 6.59 -9.67 -23.34
CA GLN A 347 5.66 -9.73 -22.22
C GLN A 347 5.67 -11.12 -21.55
N PRO A 348 5.14 -11.24 -20.32
CA PRO A 348 4.91 -12.53 -19.69
C PRO A 348 4.03 -13.44 -20.57
N SER A 349 4.37 -14.73 -20.61
CA SER A 349 3.54 -15.76 -21.26
C SER A 349 2.80 -16.63 -20.24
N PHE A 350 3.24 -16.59 -18.98
CA PHE A 350 2.65 -17.34 -17.88
C PHE A 350 2.41 -16.40 -16.70
N ILE A 351 1.21 -16.46 -16.13
CA ILE A 351 0.92 -15.88 -14.81
C ILE A 351 0.87 -17.04 -13.83
N VAL A 352 1.72 -17.02 -12.80
CA VAL A 352 1.86 -18.11 -11.83
C VAL A 352 1.33 -17.63 -10.48
N ASP A 353 0.15 -18.09 -10.10
CA ASP A 353 -0.48 -17.79 -8.82
C ASP A 353 -0.15 -18.87 -7.80
N THR A 354 0.62 -18.53 -6.77
CA THR A 354 0.98 -19.45 -5.68
C THR A 354 0.00 -19.25 -4.53
N GLY A 355 -0.62 -20.34 -4.06
CA GLY A 355 -1.80 -20.31 -3.18
C GLY A 355 -3.05 -19.90 -3.96
N CYS A 356 -3.30 -20.54 -5.11
CA CYS A 356 -4.32 -20.09 -6.05
C CYS A 356 -5.77 -20.25 -5.57
N GLY A 357 -6.01 -21.00 -4.48
CA GLY A 357 -7.34 -21.11 -3.88
C GLY A 357 -8.37 -21.67 -4.87
N ASP A 358 -9.43 -20.91 -5.13
CA ASP A 358 -10.49 -21.27 -6.10
C ASP A 358 -10.19 -20.82 -7.55
N GLY A 359 -9.03 -20.20 -7.79
CA GLY A 359 -8.60 -19.66 -9.07
C GLY A 359 -9.20 -18.31 -9.42
N SER A 360 -9.94 -17.65 -8.50
CA SER A 360 -10.60 -16.37 -8.74
C SER A 360 -9.63 -15.30 -9.24
N LEU A 361 -8.44 -15.16 -8.62
CA LEU A 361 -7.47 -14.15 -9.02
C LEU A 361 -7.01 -14.34 -10.47
N LEU A 362 -6.65 -15.57 -10.85
CA LEU A 362 -6.25 -15.93 -12.21
C LEU A 362 -7.36 -15.64 -13.24
N VAL A 363 -8.62 -15.91 -12.90
CA VAL A 363 -9.76 -15.58 -13.76
C VAL A 363 -9.83 -14.07 -14.00
N HIS A 364 -9.74 -13.26 -12.95
CA HIS A 364 -9.82 -11.80 -13.06
C HIS A 364 -8.64 -11.23 -13.85
N ILE A 365 -7.42 -11.73 -13.61
CA ILE A 365 -6.23 -11.31 -14.38
C ILE A 365 -6.41 -11.62 -15.87
N TYR A 366 -6.80 -12.85 -16.23
CA TYR A 366 -6.96 -13.22 -17.63
C TYR A 366 -8.05 -12.41 -18.32
N GLN A 367 -9.20 -12.20 -17.67
CA GLN A 367 -10.29 -11.38 -18.19
C GLN A 367 -9.84 -9.94 -18.41
N HIS A 368 -9.16 -9.34 -17.42
CA HIS A 368 -8.60 -8.00 -17.54
C HIS A 368 -7.63 -7.89 -18.72
N VAL A 369 -6.67 -8.81 -18.85
CA VAL A 369 -5.72 -8.80 -19.98
C VAL A 369 -6.44 -8.96 -21.32
N LYS A 370 -7.43 -9.86 -21.39
CA LYS A 370 -8.21 -10.12 -22.60
C LYS A 370 -9.05 -8.93 -23.05
N GLU A 371 -9.67 -8.22 -22.10
CA GLU A 371 -10.67 -7.19 -22.39
C GLU A 371 -10.07 -5.78 -22.44
N ASN A 372 -9.06 -5.51 -21.59
CA ASN A 372 -8.58 -4.15 -21.32
C ASN A 372 -7.17 -3.85 -21.84
N THR A 373 -6.47 -4.82 -22.44
CA THR A 373 -5.08 -4.62 -22.89
C THR A 373 -4.87 -4.96 -24.38
N PRO A 374 -3.87 -4.35 -25.06
CA PRO A 374 -3.48 -4.74 -26.42
C PRO A 374 -3.21 -6.24 -26.60
N ARG A 375 -2.65 -6.91 -25.58
CA ARG A 375 -2.37 -8.36 -25.61
C ARG A 375 -3.62 -9.18 -25.86
N GLY A 376 -4.78 -8.75 -25.34
CA GLY A 376 -6.07 -9.41 -25.52
C GLY A 376 -6.48 -9.61 -26.99
N LYS A 377 -6.08 -8.69 -27.88
CA LYS A 377 -6.38 -8.73 -29.32
C LYS A 377 -5.57 -9.77 -30.09
N VAL A 378 -4.44 -10.20 -29.53
CA VAL A 378 -3.44 -11.07 -30.19
C VAL A 378 -3.15 -12.36 -29.41
N LEU A 379 -4.03 -12.77 -28.49
CA LEU A 379 -3.87 -13.98 -27.68
C LEU A 379 -3.73 -15.29 -28.48
N LYS A 380 -4.13 -15.30 -29.77
CA LYS A 380 -3.90 -16.45 -30.67
C LYS A 380 -2.44 -16.58 -31.10
N GLU A 381 -1.77 -15.46 -31.33
CA GLU A 381 -0.38 -15.38 -31.79
C GLU A 381 0.58 -15.40 -30.60
N TYR A 382 0.20 -14.70 -29.53
CA TYR A 382 0.93 -14.60 -28.28
C TYR A 382 0.06 -15.12 -27.13
N PRO A 383 -0.01 -16.43 -26.91
CA PRO A 383 -0.86 -17.01 -25.87
C PRO A 383 -0.43 -16.54 -24.48
N LEU A 384 -1.40 -16.50 -23.57
CA LEU A 384 -1.19 -16.27 -22.15
C LEU A 384 -1.80 -17.45 -21.40
N MET A 385 -1.00 -18.11 -20.56
CA MET A 385 -1.43 -19.27 -19.78
C MET A 385 -1.48 -18.92 -18.28
N MET A 386 -2.60 -19.26 -17.65
CA MET A 386 -2.76 -19.14 -16.19
C MET A 386 -2.24 -20.40 -15.51
N VAL A 387 -1.38 -20.25 -14.51
CA VAL A 387 -0.81 -21.37 -13.75
C VAL A 387 -1.22 -21.26 -12.30
N GLY A 388 -2.10 -22.16 -11.86
CA GLY A 388 -2.47 -22.30 -10.45
C GLY A 388 -1.51 -23.23 -9.73
N VAL A 389 -0.96 -22.77 -8.61
CA VAL A 389 -0.08 -23.55 -7.73
C VAL A 389 -0.70 -23.56 -6.34
N ASP A 390 -0.93 -24.74 -5.78
CA ASP A 390 -1.43 -24.87 -4.40
C ASP A 390 -0.91 -26.15 -3.74
N LEU A 391 -0.67 -26.10 -2.43
CA LEU A 391 -0.21 -27.24 -1.66
C LEU A 391 -1.33 -28.28 -1.52
N ASN A 392 -2.57 -27.82 -1.38
CA ASN A 392 -3.74 -28.66 -1.09
C ASN A 392 -4.44 -29.13 -2.36
N GLU A 393 -5.00 -30.33 -2.36
CA GLU A 393 -5.64 -30.90 -3.55
C GLU A 393 -6.96 -30.22 -3.90
N GLU A 394 -7.81 -29.95 -2.90
CA GLU A 394 -9.12 -29.35 -3.11
C GLU A 394 -9.04 -27.96 -3.79
N PRO A 395 -8.23 -26.99 -3.33
CA PRO A 395 -7.99 -25.74 -4.06
C PRO A 395 -7.53 -25.95 -5.51
N ARG A 396 -6.63 -26.90 -5.77
CA ARG A 396 -6.20 -27.21 -7.15
C ARG A 396 -7.36 -27.68 -8.02
N VAL A 397 -8.22 -28.55 -7.50
CA VAL A 397 -9.41 -29.03 -8.22
C VAL A 397 -10.37 -27.86 -8.49
N ASN A 398 -10.65 -27.04 -7.48
CA ASN A 398 -11.52 -25.87 -7.61
C ASN A 398 -10.98 -24.87 -8.65
N THR A 399 -9.68 -24.57 -8.60
CA THR A 399 -9.00 -23.73 -9.60
C THR A 399 -9.13 -24.30 -11.02
N ALA A 400 -8.87 -25.60 -11.21
CA ALA A 400 -8.98 -26.24 -12.53
C ALA A 400 -10.42 -26.17 -13.08
N VAL A 401 -11.42 -26.39 -12.22
CA VAL A 401 -12.83 -26.29 -12.57
C VAL A 401 -13.20 -24.85 -12.95
N SER A 402 -12.81 -23.86 -12.14
CA SER A 402 -13.06 -22.43 -12.40
C SER A 402 -12.48 -21.96 -13.73
N LEU A 403 -11.19 -22.25 -13.98
CA LEU A 403 -10.51 -21.85 -15.22
C LEU A 403 -11.07 -22.58 -16.45
N SER A 404 -11.42 -23.86 -16.32
CA SER A 404 -12.07 -24.63 -17.39
C SER A 404 -13.45 -24.08 -17.74
N ARG A 405 -14.28 -23.78 -16.73
CA ARG A 405 -15.60 -23.15 -16.93
C ARG A 405 -15.50 -21.80 -17.63
N ALA A 406 -14.47 -21.02 -17.31
CA ALA A 406 -14.18 -19.74 -17.97
C ALA A 406 -13.50 -19.87 -19.35
N SER A 407 -13.22 -21.09 -19.82
CA SER A 407 -12.50 -21.36 -21.07
C SER A 407 -11.13 -20.68 -21.15
N ILE A 408 -10.41 -20.64 -20.02
CA ILE A 408 -9.10 -20.00 -19.89
C ILE A 408 -8.00 -21.06 -20.11
N PRO A 409 -6.96 -20.81 -20.94
CA PRO A 409 -5.80 -21.70 -21.04
C PRO A 409 -5.05 -21.77 -19.71
N HIS A 410 -4.91 -22.98 -19.15
CA HIS A 410 -4.35 -23.11 -17.82
C HIS A 410 -3.55 -24.41 -17.58
N LEU A 411 -2.76 -24.37 -16.52
CA LEU A 411 -2.09 -25.49 -15.89
C LEU A 411 -2.32 -25.40 -14.38
N VAL A 412 -2.57 -26.52 -13.71
CA VAL A 412 -2.60 -26.56 -12.24
C VAL A 412 -1.58 -27.57 -11.74
N ILE A 413 -0.76 -27.18 -10.77
CA ILE A 413 0.29 -28.02 -10.18
C ILE A 413 0.26 -27.95 -8.65
N SER A 414 0.83 -28.97 -8.00
CA SER A 414 1.15 -28.90 -6.59
C SER A 414 2.42 -28.07 -6.38
N GLY A 415 2.44 -27.25 -5.33
CA GLY A 415 3.62 -26.51 -4.91
C GLY A 415 3.41 -25.83 -3.56
N ASP A 416 4.51 -25.56 -2.87
CA ASP A 416 4.54 -24.95 -1.54
C ASP A 416 5.20 -23.56 -1.65
N VAL A 417 4.57 -22.54 -1.08
CA VAL A 417 5.10 -21.17 -1.02
C VAL A 417 6.45 -21.11 -0.30
N GLY A 418 6.71 -22.01 0.64
CA GLY A 418 7.98 -22.19 1.32
C GLY A 418 9.05 -22.90 0.46
N LYS A 419 8.69 -23.51 -0.67
CA LYS A 419 9.65 -24.28 -1.50
C LYS A 419 9.62 -23.83 -2.96
N PRO A 420 9.91 -22.54 -3.24
CA PRO A 420 9.80 -22.00 -4.59
C PRO A 420 10.74 -22.68 -5.61
N ALA A 421 11.91 -23.17 -5.19
CA ALA A 421 12.83 -23.89 -6.06
C ALA A 421 12.23 -25.21 -6.59
N GLU A 422 11.55 -25.98 -5.73
CA GLU A 422 10.87 -27.22 -6.12
C GLU A 422 9.67 -26.94 -7.05
N MET A 423 8.92 -25.86 -6.76
CA MET A 423 7.85 -25.37 -7.63
C MET A 423 8.39 -25.04 -9.03
N VAL A 424 9.48 -24.26 -9.13
CA VAL A 424 10.07 -23.89 -10.43
C VAL A 424 10.62 -25.10 -11.19
N GLN A 425 11.18 -26.10 -10.51
CA GLN A 425 11.56 -27.35 -11.16
C GLN A 425 10.35 -28.08 -11.76
N THR A 426 9.21 -28.07 -11.06
CA THR A 426 7.95 -28.64 -11.55
C THR A 426 7.42 -27.86 -12.76
N LEU A 427 7.47 -26.53 -12.72
CA LEU A 427 7.12 -25.67 -13.86
C LEU A 427 7.97 -26.00 -15.10
N ARG A 428 9.30 -26.11 -14.95
CA ARG A 428 10.21 -26.50 -16.05
C ARG A 428 9.85 -27.87 -16.63
N LYS A 429 9.57 -28.87 -15.78
CA LYS A 429 9.12 -30.21 -16.23
C LYS A 429 7.81 -30.16 -17.03
N LYS A 430 6.94 -29.19 -16.71
CA LYS A 430 5.68 -28.91 -17.44
C LYS A 430 5.86 -27.96 -18.63
N LYS A 431 7.10 -27.67 -19.04
CA LYS A 431 7.46 -26.79 -20.17
C LYS A 431 7.02 -25.33 -19.98
N VAL A 432 6.86 -24.89 -18.73
CA VAL A 432 6.75 -23.47 -18.39
C VAL A 432 8.16 -22.90 -18.31
N ASP A 433 8.46 -21.90 -19.14
CA ASP A 433 9.74 -21.19 -19.13
C ASP A 433 9.75 -20.13 -18.01
N PRO A 434 10.60 -20.26 -16.98
CA PRO A 434 10.67 -19.28 -15.90
C PRO A 434 11.02 -17.86 -16.34
N SER A 435 11.71 -17.67 -17.48
CA SER A 435 11.94 -16.30 -17.98
C SER A 435 10.74 -15.63 -18.62
N LYS A 436 9.64 -16.37 -18.72
CA LYS A 436 8.35 -15.90 -19.24
C LYS A 436 7.27 -15.88 -18.17
N THR A 437 7.62 -16.09 -16.90
CA THR A 437 6.66 -16.08 -15.78
C THR A 437 6.59 -14.70 -15.11
N LEU A 438 5.38 -14.26 -14.83
CA LEU A 438 5.10 -13.27 -13.79
C LEU A 438 4.46 -14.00 -12.62
N HIS A 439 5.08 -13.93 -11.44
CA HIS A 439 4.52 -14.54 -10.25
C HIS A 439 3.51 -13.59 -9.61
N VAL A 440 2.40 -14.16 -9.13
CA VAL A 440 1.40 -13.45 -8.33
C VAL A 440 1.05 -14.27 -7.09
N ARG A 441 0.61 -13.60 -6.02
CA ARG A 441 -0.10 -14.24 -4.90
C ARG A 441 -0.81 -13.19 -4.05
N SER A 442 -1.86 -13.58 -3.35
CA SER A 442 -2.59 -12.71 -2.43
C SER A 442 -2.75 -13.37 -1.07
N PHE A 443 -2.25 -12.71 -0.03
CA PHE A 443 -2.42 -13.06 1.40
C PHE A 443 -1.93 -14.48 1.72
N LEU A 444 -0.65 -14.75 1.50
CA LEU A 444 -0.11 -16.12 1.62
C LEU A 444 1.21 -16.21 2.37
N ASP A 445 2.08 -15.20 2.32
CA ASP A 445 3.38 -15.27 2.99
C ASP A 445 3.21 -15.38 4.51
N HIS A 446 2.19 -14.73 5.09
CA HIS A 446 1.90 -14.89 6.51
C HIS A 446 1.42 -16.31 6.85
N ASP A 447 0.76 -17.02 5.95
CA ASP A 447 0.23 -18.38 6.15
C ASP A 447 1.19 -19.48 5.63
N ARG A 448 2.46 -19.13 5.41
CA ARG A 448 3.48 -20.07 4.94
C ARG A 448 3.77 -21.13 6.02
N PRO A 449 4.13 -22.37 5.63
CA PRO A 449 4.72 -23.31 6.57
C PRO A 449 5.98 -22.73 7.25
N PHE A 450 6.04 -22.81 8.58
CA PHE A 450 7.22 -22.36 9.31
C PHE A 450 8.39 -23.31 9.10
N ILE A 451 9.50 -22.76 8.64
CA ILE A 451 10.76 -23.47 8.44
C ILE A 451 11.78 -22.84 9.38
N PRO A 452 12.22 -23.54 10.46
CA PRO A 452 13.15 -22.96 11.42
C PRO A 452 14.36 -22.33 10.72
N PRO A 453 14.70 -21.07 11.02
CA PRO A 453 15.78 -20.38 10.32
C PRO A 453 17.11 -21.05 10.62
N VAL A 454 18.05 -20.98 9.67
CA VAL A 454 19.45 -21.37 9.88
C VAL A 454 20.30 -20.15 10.26
N MET A 455 19.97 -19.00 9.69
CA MET A 455 20.54 -17.69 9.94
C MET A 455 20.36 -17.30 11.41
N ARG A 456 21.43 -16.74 11.99
CA ARG A 456 21.44 -16.18 13.34
C ARG A 456 22.01 -14.76 13.28
N PHE A 457 21.33 -13.83 13.93
CA PHE A 457 21.84 -12.48 14.16
C PHE A 457 22.56 -12.43 15.51
N GLN A 458 23.56 -11.57 15.63
CA GLN A 458 24.16 -11.27 16.92
C GLN A 458 23.15 -10.47 17.77
N GLU A 459 23.06 -10.74 19.06
CA GLU A 459 22.04 -10.15 19.94
C GLU A 459 22.09 -8.61 19.96
N ASP A 460 23.28 -8.03 19.85
CA ASP A 460 23.54 -6.59 19.90
C ASP A 460 23.61 -5.90 18.54
N SER A 461 23.48 -6.67 17.44
CA SER A 461 23.52 -6.17 16.06
C SER A 461 22.37 -5.21 15.76
N ALA A 462 22.59 -4.33 14.78
CA ALA A 462 21.56 -3.40 14.30
C ALA A 462 20.29 -4.14 13.84
N ALA A 463 20.44 -5.23 13.08
CA ALA A 463 19.32 -6.06 12.65
C ALA A 463 18.53 -6.65 13.83
N ALA A 464 19.21 -7.13 14.88
CA ALA A 464 18.54 -7.65 16.06
C ALA A 464 17.78 -6.56 16.85
N ARG A 465 18.34 -5.35 16.94
CA ARG A 465 17.68 -4.20 17.57
C ARG A 465 16.43 -3.78 16.80
N PHE A 466 16.54 -3.69 15.47
CA PHE A 466 15.40 -3.38 14.60
C PHE A 466 14.31 -4.45 14.70
N ALA A 467 14.68 -5.74 14.62
CA ALA A 467 13.73 -6.83 14.74
C ALA A 467 12.96 -6.78 16.07
N ARG A 468 13.66 -6.56 17.20
CA ARG A 468 13.00 -6.39 18.50
C ARG A 468 12.13 -5.14 18.54
N ALA A 469 12.59 -3.99 18.03
CA ALA A 469 11.78 -2.77 18.01
C ALA A 469 10.48 -2.96 17.22
N GLN A 470 10.54 -3.66 16.09
CA GLN A 470 9.41 -3.87 15.19
C GLN A 470 8.49 -5.03 15.57
N LEU A 471 8.98 -6.01 16.35
CA LEU A 471 8.24 -7.23 16.68
C LEU A 471 8.13 -7.50 18.19
N ALA A 472 8.53 -6.57 19.07
CA ALA A 472 8.61 -6.77 20.52
C ALA A 472 7.31 -7.29 21.17
N ASP A 473 6.16 -6.84 20.68
CA ASP A 473 4.85 -7.22 21.23
C ASP A 473 4.08 -8.21 20.33
N PHE A 474 4.71 -8.72 19.28
CA PHE A 474 4.12 -9.68 18.35
C PHE A 474 4.28 -11.09 18.92
N VAL A 475 3.26 -11.92 18.74
CA VAL A 475 3.25 -13.31 19.24
C VAL A 475 3.12 -14.24 18.04
N HIS A 476 4.06 -15.17 17.92
CA HIS A 476 4.05 -16.19 16.88
C HIS A 476 4.22 -17.54 17.53
N LEU A 477 3.48 -18.55 17.07
CA LEU A 477 3.52 -19.88 17.65
C LEU A 477 4.12 -20.89 16.68
N ASP A 478 4.98 -21.78 17.17
CA ASP A 478 5.46 -22.92 16.39
C ASP A 478 4.41 -24.04 16.30
N ARG A 479 4.78 -25.15 15.67
CA ARG A 479 3.90 -26.33 15.51
C ARG A 479 3.46 -27.00 16.82
N TYR A 480 4.11 -26.67 17.94
CA TYR A 480 3.79 -27.18 19.27
C TYR A 480 3.07 -26.13 20.12
N GLY A 481 2.72 -24.98 19.54
CA GLY A 481 2.08 -23.88 20.27
C GLY A 481 3.05 -23.08 21.14
N LYS A 482 4.37 -23.24 20.96
CA LYS A 482 5.38 -22.48 21.72
C LYS A 482 5.70 -21.14 21.06
N PRO A 483 5.97 -20.07 21.83
CA PRO A 483 6.38 -18.79 21.26
C PRO A 483 7.64 -18.91 20.40
N ILE A 484 7.61 -18.32 19.21
CA ILE A 484 8.78 -18.12 18.36
C ILE A 484 9.42 -16.78 18.72
N PRO A 485 10.72 -16.74 19.06
CA PRO A 485 11.40 -15.48 19.32
C PRO A 485 11.34 -14.51 18.13
N ALA A 486 11.16 -13.22 18.40
CA ALA A 486 11.08 -12.18 17.37
C ALA A 486 12.26 -12.22 16.37
N LEU A 487 13.46 -12.51 16.86
CA LEU A 487 14.66 -12.59 16.03
C LEU A 487 14.66 -13.81 15.10
N ASP A 488 14.12 -14.94 15.58
CA ASP A 488 13.96 -16.15 14.77
C ASP A 488 12.86 -15.96 13.72
N MET A 489 11.76 -15.29 14.07
CA MET A 489 10.73 -14.94 13.09
C MET A 489 11.28 -14.01 12.00
N PHE A 490 12.06 -13.00 12.38
CA PHE A 490 12.70 -12.09 11.44
C PHE A 490 13.69 -12.82 10.52
N ALA A 491 14.55 -13.68 11.07
CA ALA A 491 15.47 -14.52 10.30
C ALA A 491 14.73 -15.48 9.35
N ASN A 492 13.64 -16.10 9.82
CA ASN A 492 12.81 -16.97 9.00
C ASN A 492 12.24 -16.24 7.78
N LEU A 493 11.75 -15.01 7.96
CA LEU A 493 11.19 -14.23 6.86
C LEU A 493 12.27 -13.77 5.87
N VAL A 494 13.47 -13.40 6.34
CA VAL A 494 14.62 -13.11 5.46
C VAL A 494 14.96 -14.34 4.61
N GLU A 495 15.05 -15.53 5.20
CA GLU A 495 15.35 -16.77 4.46
C GLU A 495 14.23 -17.19 3.52
N HIS A 496 12.98 -16.95 3.88
CA HIS A 496 11.84 -17.10 2.98
C HIS A 496 11.97 -16.23 1.74
N PHE A 497 12.24 -14.94 1.92
CA PHE A 497 12.44 -14.05 0.78
C PHE A 497 13.69 -14.38 -0.02
N ARG A 498 14.76 -14.87 0.58
CA ARG A 498 15.96 -15.33 -0.17
C ARG A 498 15.63 -16.47 -1.12
N ARG A 499 14.91 -17.49 -0.64
CA ARG A 499 14.44 -18.60 -1.49
C ARG A 499 13.61 -18.10 -2.67
N TRP A 500 12.77 -17.10 -2.44
CA TRP A 500 12.00 -16.46 -3.52
C TRP A 500 12.86 -15.62 -4.45
N ALA A 501 13.80 -14.85 -3.91
CA ALA A 501 14.67 -13.98 -4.67
C ALA A 501 15.51 -14.77 -5.69
N ASP A 502 15.95 -15.97 -5.33
CA ASP A 502 16.68 -16.88 -6.23
C ASP A 502 15.83 -17.34 -7.43
N VAL A 503 14.53 -17.60 -7.24
CA VAL A 503 13.65 -18.01 -8.35
C VAL A 503 13.16 -16.83 -9.19
N LEU A 504 13.13 -15.63 -8.62
CA LEU A 504 12.69 -14.42 -9.29
C LEU A 504 13.79 -13.78 -10.15
N GLU A 505 15.05 -14.22 -10.04
CA GLU A 505 16.19 -13.68 -10.79
C GLU A 505 15.96 -13.67 -12.31
N VAL A 506 15.28 -14.70 -12.83
CA VAL A 506 15.03 -14.84 -14.27
C VAL A 506 13.63 -14.43 -14.69
N SER A 507 12.72 -14.10 -13.76
CA SER A 507 11.30 -13.87 -14.04
C SER A 507 10.95 -12.38 -14.15
N PHE A 508 9.68 -12.06 -14.40
CA PHE A 508 9.17 -10.68 -14.35
C PHE A 508 8.95 -10.17 -12.91
N GLY A 509 9.37 -10.91 -11.88
CA GLY A 509 9.17 -10.58 -10.48
C GLY A 509 7.86 -11.12 -9.91
N LEU A 510 7.44 -10.54 -8.79
CA LEU A 510 6.31 -10.99 -7.96
C LEU A 510 5.36 -9.83 -7.67
N CYS A 511 4.13 -9.86 -8.22
CA CYS A 511 3.06 -8.95 -7.79
C CYS A 511 2.32 -9.59 -6.61
N MET A 512 2.23 -8.90 -5.49
CA MET A 512 1.64 -9.47 -4.29
C MET A 512 0.76 -8.52 -3.51
N LEU A 513 -0.22 -9.10 -2.84
CA LEU A 513 -0.98 -8.50 -1.75
C LEU A 513 -0.64 -9.25 -0.46
N GLU A 514 -0.39 -8.54 0.63
CA GLU A 514 -0.11 -9.17 1.92
C GLU A 514 -0.72 -8.42 3.09
N VAL A 515 -1.05 -9.14 4.16
CA VAL A 515 -1.60 -8.60 5.40
C VAL A 515 -0.54 -8.53 6.51
N MET A 516 -0.50 -7.40 7.19
CA MET A 516 0.44 -7.04 8.25
C MET A 516 -0.26 -7.06 9.61
N MET A 517 0.48 -7.31 10.68
CA MET A 517 0.00 -7.16 12.05
C MET A 517 0.46 -5.81 12.61
N LEU A 518 -0.36 -5.19 13.45
CA LEU A 518 -0.08 -3.90 14.07
C LEU A 518 0.52 -4.11 15.46
N ASP A 519 1.32 -3.16 15.94
CA ASP A 519 1.79 -3.18 17.33
C ASP A 519 0.67 -2.85 18.33
N VAL A 520 0.88 -3.11 19.63
CA VAL A 520 -0.14 -2.82 20.66
C VAL A 520 -0.55 -1.34 20.67
N PRO A 521 0.37 -0.36 20.68
CA PRO A 521 0.01 1.06 20.68
C PRO A 521 -0.87 1.47 19.49
N THR A 522 -0.57 0.97 18.29
CA THR A 522 -1.32 1.31 17.08
C THR A 522 -2.69 0.64 17.10
N THR A 523 -2.78 -0.64 17.46
CA THR A 523 -4.08 -1.33 17.57
C THR A 523 -4.98 -0.66 18.61
N LYS A 524 -4.42 -0.25 19.75
CA LYS A 524 -5.16 0.49 20.79
C LYS A 524 -5.67 1.84 20.30
N ARG A 525 -4.84 2.59 19.56
CA ARG A 525 -5.20 3.91 19.00
C ARG A 525 -6.33 3.82 17.95
N PHE A 526 -6.36 2.75 17.15
CA PHE A 526 -7.30 2.56 16.05
C PHE A 526 -8.28 1.40 16.28
N PHE A 527 -8.57 1.09 17.54
CA PHE A 527 -9.35 -0.08 17.95
C PHE A 527 -10.75 -0.14 17.30
N ASN A 528 -11.43 1.00 17.12
CA ASN A 528 -12.74 1.05 16.48
C ASN A 528 -12.69 1.22 14.95
N ASP A 529 -11.50 1.39 14.36
CA ASP A 529 -11.33 1.70 12.94
C ASP A 529 -10.69 0.54 12.15
N CYS A 530 -10.29 -0.54 12.83
CA CYS A 530 -9.62 -1.67 12.21
C CYS A 530 -10.09 -3.02 12.78
N VAL A 531 -9.96 -4.07 11.97
CA VAL A 531 -10.20 -5.46 12.41
C VAL A 531 -8.90 -6.16 12.83
N SER A 532 -7.85 -5.41 13.20
CA SER A 532 -6.58 -6.03 13.64
C SER A 532 -6.79 -6.90 14.85
N PHE A 533 -7.37 -6.35 15.91
CA PHE A 533 -7.50 -7.04 17.19
C PHE A 533 -8.13 -8.46 17.11
N PRO A 534 -9.31 -8.67 16.50
CA PRO A 534 -9.87 -10.02 16.42
C PRO A 534 -9.03 -10.96 15.54
N LEU A 535 -8.40 -10.42 14.49
CA LEU A 535 -7.53 -11.17 13.60
C LEU A 535 -6.21 -11.55 14.27
N ASP A 536 -5.60 -10.65 15.04
CA ASP A 536 -4.40 -10.90 15.83
C ASP A 536 -4.60 -12.13 16.72
N ILE A 537 -5.75 -12.26 17.41
CA ILE A 537 -6.04 -13.41 18.29
C ILE A 537 -6.10 -14.72 17.48
N VAL A 538 -6.99 -14.78 16.49
CA VAL A 538 -7.27 -16.04 15.77
C VAL A 538 -6.13 -16.44 14.85
N GLN A 539 -5.43 -15.49 14.23
CA GLN A 539 -4.30 -15.75 13.33
C GLN A 539 -3.04 -16.15 14.12
N CYS A 540 -2.81 -15.60 15.31
CA CYS A 540 -1.71 -16.08 16.17
C CYS A 540 -1.99 -17.50 16.67
N LEU A 541 -3.20 -17.77 17.16
CA LEU A 541 -3.61 -19.10 17.62
C LEU A 541 -3.60 -20.12 16.47
N SER A 542 -3.94 -19.69 15.25
CA SER A 542 -3.89 -20.55 14.07
C SER A 542 -2.50 -20.62 13.39
N ARG A 543 -1.44 -20.15 14.06
CA ARG A 543 -0.03 -20.25 13.62
C ARG A 543 0.27 -19.56 12.31
N GLN A 544 -0.31 -18.38 12.11
CA GLN A 544 0.02 -17.49 11.02
C GLN A 544 1.04 -16.45 11.45
N TYR A 545 1.92 -16.08 10.53
CA TYR A 545 3.17 -15.36 10.79
C TYR A 545 3.16 -13.94 10.21
N MET A 546 2.15 -13.17 10.57
CA MET A 546 2.08 -11.75 10.23
C MET A 546 3.15 -10.95 10.98
N VAL A 547 3.76 -9.97 10.31
CA VAL A 547 4.76 -9.06 10.90
C VAL A 547 4.36 -7.61 10.67
N SER A 548 5.09 -6.65 11.26
CA SER A 548 4.90 -5.24 10.93
C SER A 548 5.28 -4.96 9.47
N GLY A 549 4.68 -3.92 8.87
CA GLY A 549 5.01 -3.51 7.50
C GLY A 549 6.50 -3.18 7.32
N ALA A 550 7.11 -2.49 8.27
CA ALA A 550 8.52 -2.16 8.23
C ALA A 550 9.42 -3.41 8.34
N ALA A 551 9.08 -4.38 9.20
CA ALA A 551 9.79 -5.65 9.29
C ALA A 551 9.70 -6.45 7.98
N PHE A 552 8.50 -6.51 7.38
CA PHE A 552 8.27 -7.16 6.09
C PHE A 552 9.15 -6.56 4.99
N ALA A 553 9.13 -5.23 4.84
CA ALA A 553 9.91 -4.51 3.83
C ALA A 553 11.43 -4.68 4.04
N MET A 554 11.90 -4.62 5.30
CA MET A 554 13.31 -4.88 5.64
C MET A 554 13.74 -6.30 5.30
N CYS A 555 12.93 -7.31 5.63
CA CYS A 555 13.27 -8.70 5.32
C CYS A 555 13.38 -8.95 3.81
N ALA A 556 12.49 -8.36 3.02
CA ALA A 556 12.56 -8.43 1.56
C ALA A 556 13.83 -7.73 1.03
N ALA A 557 14.14 -6.53 1.51
CA ALA A 557 15.32 -5.77 1.10
C ALA A 557 16.64 -6.49 1.44
N MET A 558 16.73 -7.12 2.61
CA MET A 558 17.88 -7.94 3.03
C MET A 558 18.04 -9.23 2.21
N ALA A 559 16.98 -9.67 1.54
CA ALA A 559 17.00 -10.77 0.57
C ALA A 559 17.30 -10.30 -0.88
N GLY A 560 17.52 -9.00 -1.09
CA GLY A 560 17.73 -8.41 -2.41
C GLY A 560 16.44 -8.23 -3.21
N LEU A 561 15.28 -8.22 -2.56
CA LEU A 561 13.99 -7.92 -3.17
C LEU A 561 13.55 -6.50 -2.81
N LEU A 562 13.35 -5.66 -3.83
CA LEU A 562 12.81 -4.32 -3.66
C LEU A 562 11.59 -4.12 -4.57
N PRO A 563 10.69 -3.19 -4.23
CA PRO A 563 9.68 -2.73 -5.17
C PRO A 563 10.32 -2.35 -6.51
N SER A 564 9.70 -2.75 -7.62
CA SER A 564 10.11 -2.30 -8.95
C SER A 564 9.94 -0.77 -9.10
N ASP A 565 8.91 -0.23 -8.45
CA ASP A 565 8.70 1.20 -8.24
C ASP A 565 8.17 1.43 -6.82
N PHE A 566 8.93 2.16 -6.01
CA PHE A 566 8.54 2.53 -4.65
C PHE A 566 7.24 3.36 -4.60
N ARG A 567 6.96 4.15 -5.63
CA ARG A 567 5.71 4.93 -5.78
C ARG A 567 4.53 4.02 -6.14
N GLY A 568 4.81 2.83 -6.65
CA GLY A 568 3.82 1.81 -6.97
C GLY A 568 3.23 1.15 -5.72
N VAL A 569 3.94 1.19 -4.58
CA VAL A 569 3.54 0.51 -3.34
C VAL A 569 2.28 1.15 -2.74
N GLU A 570 1.22 0.36 -2.66
CA GLU A 570 -0.05 0.74 -2.05
C GLU A 570 -0.17 0.10 -0.66
N THR A 571 -0.78 0.83 0.26
CA THR A 571 -0.94 0.41 1.66
C THR A 571 -2.34 0.72 2.13
N TYR A 572 -2.94 -0.16 2.93
CA TYR A 572 -4.32 0.00 3.39
C TYR A 572 -4.44 0.06 4.92
N PRO A 573 -5.30 0.94 5.46
CA PRO A 573 -6.12 1.93 4.75
C PRO A 573 -5.29 2.98 4.00
N GLU A 574 -5.81 3.44 2.85
CA GLU A 574 -5.16 4.45 2.02
C GLU A 574 -4.95 5.74 2.83
N GLN A 575 -3.74 6.30 2.78
CA GLN A 575 -3.35 7.50 3.56
C GLN A 575 -3.60 7.38 5.08
N GLY A 576 -3.76 6.14 5.57
CA GLY A 576 -3.96 5.82 6.97
C GLY A 576 -2.75 6.19 7.83
N ARG A 577 -2.98 6.28 9.14
CA ARG A 577 -1.91 6.41 10.16
C ARG A 577 -1.36 5.05 10.62
N TYR A 578 -1.82 3.98 9.98
CA TYR A 578 -1.38 2.60 10.17
C TYR A 578 -1.58 1.86 8.84
N HIS A 579 -0.85 0.76 8.64
CA HIS A 579 -0.91 -0.03 7.42
C HIS A 579 -1.05 -1.52 7.74
N ARG A 580 -2.20 -2.07 7.42
CA ARG A 580 -2.56 -3.48 7.61
C ARG A 580 -2.40 -4.31 6.36
N MET A 581 -2.34 -3.72 5.19
CA MET A 581 -2.12 -4.46 3.95
C MET A 581 -1.17 -3.70 3.05
N ILE A 582 -0.41 -4.43 2.23
CA ILE A 582 0.52 -3.89 1.24
C ILE A 582 0.25 -4.56 -0.11
N SER A 583 0.19 -3.75 -1.17
CA SER A 583 0.21 -4.20 -2.57
C SER A 583 1.48 -3.68 -3.22
N GLN A 584 2.26 -4.57 -3.84
CA GLN A 584 3.52 -4.20 -4.48
C GLN A 584 3.96 -5.21 -5.53
N HIS A 585 4.87 -4.76 -6.39
CA HIS A 585 5.60 -5.62 -7.33
C HIS A 585 7.06 -5.71 -6.92
N LEU A 586 7.47 -6.85 -6.37
CA LEU A 586 8.85 -7.10 -5.94
C LEU A 586 9.69 -7.67 -7.09
N THR A 587 10.92 -7.19 -7.18
CA THR A 587 11.89 -7.61 -8.20
C THR A 587 13.26 -7.81 -7.55
N ARG A 588 14.02 -8.79 -8.05
CA ARG A 588 15.38 -9.07 -7.58
C ARG A 588 16.32 -7.94 -8.02
N ARG A 589 17.13 -7.46 -7.10
CA ARG A 589 18.29 -6.60 -7.34
C ARG A 589 19.58 -7.41 -7.28
N ALA A 590 20.63 -6.88 -7.91
CA ALA A 590 21.99 -7.43 -7.80
C ALA A 590 22.63 -7.15 -6.42
N TYR A 591 22.02 -6.28 -5.62
CA TYR A 591 22.45 -5.88 -4.29
C TYR A 591 21.32 -6.09 -3.28
N SER A 592 21.65 -6.00 -1.99
CA SER A 592 20.68 -5.97 -0.90
C SER A 592 20.80 -4.65 -0.13
N LEU A 593 19.71 -4.23 0.50
CA LEU A 593 19.74 -3.17 1.49
C LEU A 593 19.61 -3.81 2.87
N ARG A 594 20.43 -3.37 3.81
CA ARG A 594 20.40 -3.84 5.20
C ARG A 594 20.74 -2.71 6.15
N LEU A 595 20.57 -2.97 7.43
CA LEU A 595 21.03 -2.04 8.47
C LEU A 595 22.56 -2.02 8.52
N ALA A 596 23.09 -0.82 8.77
CA ALA A 596 24.52 -0.60 8.94
C ALA A 596 24.98 -1.16 10.28
N GLU A 597 26.03 -1.98 10.26
CA GLU A 597 26.63 -2.56 11.45
C GLU A 597 27.92 -1.81 11.81
N LEU A 598 28.34 -1.86 13.08
CA LEU A 598 29.59 -1.21 13.50
C LEU A 598 30.83 -1.76 12.76
N SER A 599 30.76 -3.01 12.31
CA SER A 599 31.78 -3.63 11.47
C SER A 599 31.93 -2.99 10.08
N ASP A 600 30.92 -2.25 9.61
CA ASP A 600 30.99 -1.56 8.32
C ASP A 600 31.83 -0.27 8.37
N LEU A 601 32.23 0.20 9.56
CA LEU A 601 32.88 1.50 9.77
C LEU A 601 34.09 1.75 8.86
N GLU A 602 34.92 0.75 8.62
CA GLU A 602 36.08 0.87 7.72
C GLU A 602 35.65 1.12 6.27
N GLY A 603 34.67 0.36 5.77
CA GLY A 603 34.11 0.56 4.43
C GLY A 603 33.40 1.90 4.30
N LEU A 604 32.71 2.35 5.35
CA LEU A 604 32.04 3.64 5.40
C LEU A 604 33.02 4.82 5.37
N LEU A 605 34.17 4.70 6.03
CA LEU A 605 35.23 5.70 5.93
C LEU A 605 35.77 5.80 4.50
N GLY A 606 35.96 4.66 3.83
CA GLY A 606 36.34 4.64 2.42
C GLY A 606 35.29 5.32 1.53
N LEU A 607 34.00 5.07 1.75
CA LEU A 607 32.92 5.76 1.04
C LEU A 607 32.90 7.26 1.30
N GLU A 608 33.13 7.69 2.53
CA GLU A 608 33.18 9.11 2.91
C GLU A 608 34.32 9.85 2.18
N GLU A 609 35.49 9.22 2.06
CA GLU A 609 36.64 9.77 1.33
C GLU A 609 36.36 9.96 -0.17
N LEU A 610 35.60 9.03 -0.75
CA LEU A 610 35.21 9.06 -2.16
C LEU A 610 34.07 10.03 -2.44
N ALA A 611 33.12 10.16 -1.50
CA ALA A 611 31.91 10.96 -1.68
C ALA A 611 32.11 12.46 -1.38
N TRP A 612 33.04 12.82 -0.48
CA TRP A 612 33.16 14.19 0.02
C TRP A 612 34.58 14.76 -0.08
N PRO A 613 34.73 16.07 -0.40
CA PRO A 613 36.01 16.78 -0.29
C PRO A 613 36.55 16.76 1.14
N ALA A 614 37.88 16.76 1.29
CA ALA A 614 38.55 16.59 2.59
C ALA A 614 38.02 17.47 3.75
N PRO A 615 37.72 18.77 3.57
CA PRO A 615 37.18 19.61 4.64
C PRO A 615 35.77 19.19 5.11
N MET A 616 35.01 18.51 4.25
CA MET A 616 33.62 18.15 4.50
C MET A 616 33.44 16.74 5.05
N ARG A 617 34.48 15.89 5.03
CA ARG A 617 34.38 14.48 5.44
C ARG A 617 34.05 14.36 6.93
N ALA A 618 33.11 13.49 7.26
CA ALA A 618 32.90 13.04 8.64
C ALA A 618 34.06 12.14 9.09
N GLY A 619 34.68 12.45 10.23
CA GLY A 619 35.73 11.62 10.80
C GLY A 619 35.21 10.31 11.42
N PRO A 620 36.11 9.37 11.78
CA PRO A 620 35.74 8.07 12.36
C PRO A 620 34.82 8.15 13.57
N GLU A 621 35.05 9.10 14.48
CA GLU A 621 34.23 9.30 15.67
C GLU A 621 32.81 9.74 15.34
N VAL A 622 32.62 10.55 14.29
CA VAL A 622 31.29 11.02 13.86
C VAL A 622 30.52 9.85 13.24
N LEU A 623 31.15 9.06 12.37
CA LEU A 623 30.50 7.91 11.75
C LEU A 623 30.17 6.82 12.78
N ARG A 624 31.10 6.52 13.69
CA ARG A 624 30.86 5.62 14.83
C ARG A 624 29.68 6.10 15.67
N ALA A 625 29.64 7.37 16.04
CA ALA A 625 28.54 7.94 16.83
C ALA A 625 27.18 7.83 16.12
N ARG A 626 27.11 7.92 14.79
CA ARG A 626 25.87 7.68 14.03
C ARG A 626 25.40 6.23 14.16
N LEU A 627 26.31 5.27 13.98
CA LEU A 627 26.00 3.84 14.07
C LEU A 627 25.60 3.43 15.49
N GLU A 628 26.27 3.95 16.51
CA GLU A 628 26.00 3.63 17.91
C GLU A 628 24.74 4.33 18.45
N ALA A 629 24.46 5.57 18.02
CA ALA A 629 23.31 6.33 18.51
C ALA A 629 21.97 5.83 17.94
N SER A 630 21.91 5.50 16.63
CA SER A 630 20.68 5.02 15.98
C SER A 630 20.96 3.80 15.09
N PRO A 631 21.35 2.66 15.68
CA PRO A 631 21.71 1.46 14.92
C PRO A 631 20.57 0.93 14.04
N ASP A 632 19.33 1.19 14.40
CA ASP A 632 18.11 0.69 13.76
C ASP A 632 17.56 1.56 12.62
N THR A 633 18.24 2.66 12.26
CA THR A 633 17.78 3.55 11.16
C THR A 633 18.80 3.76 10.05
N ASN A 634 20.09 3.48 10.28
CA ASN A 634 21.13 3.63 9.28
C ASN A 634 21.10 2.45 8.28
N LEU A 635 21.10 2.76 6.99
CA LEU A 635 21.01 1.76 5.92
C LEU A 635 22.29 1.71 5.10
N VAL A 636 22.70 0.51 4.71
CA VAL A 636 23.76 0.29 3.72
C VAL A 636 23.26 -0.53 2.56
N CYS A 637 23.83 -0.28 1.38
CA CYS A 637 23.70 -1.10 0.19
C CYS A 637 24.91 -2.02 0.10
N GLU A 638 24.66 -3.33 0.04
CA GLU A 638 25.70 -4.35 -0.08
C GLU A 638 25.65 -4.99 -1.47
N LEU A 639 26.80 -4.98 -2.15
CA LEU A 639 27.01 -5.60 -3.46
C LEU A 639 28.24 -6.52 -3.36
N GLU A 640 28.05 -7.81 -3.63
CA GLU A 640 29.13 -8.82 -3.57
C GLU A 640 29.88 -8.82 -2.22
N GLY A 641 29.16 -8.63 -1.11
CA GLY A 641 29.74 -8.59 0.24
C GLY A 641 30.47 -7.29 0.59
N ARG A 642 30.44 -6.28 -0.28
CA ARG A 642 31.04 -4.95 -0.02
C ARG A 642 29.95 -3.90 0.17
N VAL A 643 30.14 -3.01 1.14
CA VAL A 643 29.30 -1.83 1.31
C VAL A 643 29.64 -0.83 0.20
N VAL A 644 28.67 -0.56 -0.67
CA VAL A 644 28.81 0.33 -1.84
C VAL A 644 27.93 1.57 -1.75
N GLY A 645 27.10 1.69 -0.71
CA GLY A 645 26.35 2.89 -0.43
C GLY A 645 25.84 2.92 1.00
N VAL A 646 25.56 4.10 1.52
CA VAL A 646 25.06 4.33 2.87
C VAL A 646 24.08 5.50 2.91
N LEU A 647 23.02 5.36 3.69
CA LEU A 647 22.15 6.42 4.13
C LEU A 647 22.14 6.44 5.66
N TYR A 648 22.64 7.52 6.24
CA TYR A 648 22.55 7.76 7.67
C TYR A 648 21.23 8.43 8.01
N ALA A 649 20.57 7.93 9.04
CA ALA A 649 19.32 8.49 9.55
C ALA A 649 19.30 8.42 11.09
N GLN A 650 18.33 9.11 11.70
CA GLN A 650 18.03 8.99 13.13
C GLN A 650 16.61 9.46 13.42
N ARG A 651 16.07 9.12 14.59
CA ARG A 651 14.88 9.78 15.15
C ARG A 651 15.23 11.01 15.98
N ILE A 652 14.44 12.07 15.90
CA ILE A 652 14.57 13.31 16.69
C ILE A 652 13.22 13.74 17.29
N GLU A 653 13.26 14.56 18.35
CA GLU A 653 12.05 14.94 19.11
C GLU A 653 11.13 15.91 18.34
N HIS A 654 11.69 16.93 17.71
CA HIS A 654 10.96 17.94 16.93
C HIS A 654 11.92 18.68 16.00
N VAL A 655 11.43 19.23 14.88
CA VAL A 655 12.27 19.89 13.86
C VAL A 655 13.13 21.04 14.39
N GLY A 656 12.69 21.71 15.46
CA GLY A 656 13.38 22.85 16.07
C GLY A 656 14.77 22.55 16.61
N VAL A 657 15.08 21.29 16.95
CA VAL A 657 16.43 20.91 17.44
C VAL A 657 17.52 21.02 16.37
N LEU A 658 17.15 21.15 15.09
CA LEU A 658 18.09 21.33 13.98
C LEU A 658 18.62 22.77 13.88
N THR A 659 17.89 23.75 14.39
CA THR A 659 18.30 25.15 14.36
C THR A 659 19.49 25.37 15.30
N GLY A 660 20.61 25.87 14.77
CA GLY A 660 21.84 26.09 15.54
C GLY A 660 22.70 24.84 15.76
N SER A 661 22.28 23.69 15.22
CA SER A 661 23.05 22.44 15.26
C SER A 661 24.05 22.35 14.11
N ARG A 662 25.16 21.64 14.35
CA ARG A 662 26.20 21.38 13.33
C ARG A 662 26.11 19.96 12.78
N PHE A 663 26.43 19.77 11.51
CA PHE A 663 26.42 18.47 10.82
C PHE A 663 27.19 17.36 11.56
N THR A 664 28.32 17.69 12.17
CA THR A 664 29.18 16.74 12.91
C THR A 664 28.64 16.35 14.29
N GLU A 665 27.64 17.06 14.82
CA GLU A 665 27.11 16.86 16.17
C GLU A 665 25.70 16.25 16.19
N LEU A 666 25.11 15.98 15.02
CA LEU A 666 23.72 15.57 14.88
C LEU A 666 23.35 14.32 15.68
N SER A 667 24.27 13.37 15.89
CA SER A 667 24.01 12.15 16.67
C SER A 667 23.58 12.44 18.12
N ARG A 668 23.91 13.62 18.66
CA ARG A 668 23.48 14.04 20.01
C ARG A 668 21.99 14.38 20.10
N LEU A 669 21.35 14.62 18.96
CA LEU A 669 19.94 14.97 18.87
C LEU A 669 19.04 13.73 18.81
N HIS A 670 19.64 12.53 18.74
CA HIS A 670 18.90 11.29 18.66
C HIS A 670 17.94 11.13 19.85
N SER A 671 16.68 10.82 19.54
CA SER A 671 15.66 10.46 20.50
C SER A 671 15.01 9.14 20.04
N PRO A 672 15.19 8.03 20.77
CA PRO A 672 14.60 6.73 20.38
C PRO A 672 13.07 6.78 20.21
N SER A 673 12.39 7.58 21.03
CA SER A 673 10.94 7.81 20.97
C SER A 673 10.53 9.00 20.11
N GLY A 674 11.49 9.64 19.44
CA GLY A 674 11.24 10.74 18.52
C GLY A 674 10.34 10.32 17.36
N ARG A 675 9.33 11.14 17.05
CA ARG A 675 8.35 10.87 16.00
C ARG A 675 8.73 11.47 14.64
N LEU A 676 9.85 12.20 14.57
CA LEU A 676 10.43 12.64 13.30
C LEU A 676 11.65 11.81 12.95
N MET A 677 11.70 11.31 11.73
CA MET A 677 12.89 10.69 11.17
C MET A 677 13.71 11.74 10.41
N GLN A 678 14.97 11.92 10.78
CA GLN A 678 15.92 12.78 10.09
C GLN A 678 16.80 11.94 9.17
N LEU A 679 16.81 12.26 7.86
CA LEU A 679 17.84 11.82 6.93
C LEU A 679 19.06 12.74 7.06
N ILE A 680 20.23 12.16 7.32
CA ILE A 680 21.45 12.90 7.67
C ILE A 680 22.38 13.06 6.48
N ALA A 681 22.78 11.95 5.85
CA ALA A 681 23.75 11.95 4.76
C ALA A 681 23.61 10.69 3.92
N LEU A 682 23.84 10.84 2.62
CA LEU A 682 23.82 9.77 1.63
C LEU A 682 25.17 9.75 0.91
N ALA A 683 25.77 8.58 0.75
CA ALA A 683 26.99 8.39 -0.04
C ALA A 683 26.89 7.08 -0.83
N VAL A 684 27.40 7.08 -2.06
CA VAL A 684 27.43 5.92 -2.95
C VAL A 684 28.80 5.84 -3.60
N HIS A 685 29.34 4.63 -3.71
CA HIS A 685 30.62 4.38 -4.35
C HIS A 685 30.57 4.84 -5.82
N PRO A 686 31.57 5.57 -6.33
CA PRO A 686 31.57 6.07 -7.72
C PRO A 686 31.43 4.97 -8.79
N GLU A 687 31.98 3.77 -8.56
CA GLU A 687 31.80 2.61 -9.47
C GLU A 687 30.34 2.14 -9.60
N CYS A 688 29.48 2.56 -8.68
CA CYS A 688 28.04 2.30 -8.71
C CYS A 688 27.23 3.48 -9.26
N ALA A 689 27.88 4.53 -9.78
CA ALA A 689 27.22 5.55 -10.58
C ALA A 689 26.46 4.86 -11.74
N GLY A 690 25.20 5.26 -11.98
CA GLY A 690 24.31 4.59 -12.94
C GLY A 690 23.36 3.54 -12.35
N ARG A 691 23.63 3.00 -11.15
CA ARG A 691 22.81 1.89 -10.57
C ARG A 691 21.63 2.33 -9.70
N ASN A 692 21.30 3.63 -9.69
CA ASN A 692 20.22 4.24 -8.91
C ASN A 692 20.24 4.01 -7.38
N ILE A 693 21.33 3.46 -6.82
CA ILE A 693 21.43 3.05 -5.41
C ILE A 693 21.10 4.18 -4.44
N GLY A 694 21.53 5.42 -4.74
CA GLY A 694 21.26 6.58 -3.89
C GLY A 694 19.76 6.88 -3.76
N ASN A 695 19.02 6.79 -4.86
CA ASN A 695 17.56 6.93 -4.82
C ASN A 695 16.91 5.76 -4.11
N GLU A 696 17.33 4.52 -4.40
CA GLU A 696 16.72 3.35 -3.75
C GLU A 696 16.95 3.33 -2.24
N LEU A 697 18.11 3.73 -1.73
CA LEU A 697 18.36 3.87 -0.29
C LEU A 697 17.41 4.91 0.35
N LYS A 698 17.27 6.08 -0.29
CA LYS A 698 16.40 7.17 0.18
C LYS A 698 14.92 6.77 0.11
N ASP A 699 14.47 6.24 -1.02
CA ASP A 699 13.09 5.83 -1.23
C ASP A 699 12.71 4.65 -0.33
N PHE A 700 13.66 3.74 -0.05
CA PHE A 700 13.46 2.67 0.92
C PHE A 700 13.35 3.20 2.35
N ALA A 701 14.16 4.18 2.75
CA ALA A 701 14.00 4.84 4.05
C ALA A 701 12.65 5.56 4.18
N LEU A 702 12.20 6.23 3.12
CA LEU A 702 10.86 6.84 3.07
C LEU A 702 9.75 5.79 3.15
N LEU A 703 9.91 4.63 2.51
CA LEU A 703 8.98 3.51 2.63
C LEU A 703 8.94 2.97 4.07
N LEU A 704 10.09 2.76 4.72
CA LEU A 704 10.14 2.34 6.12
C LEU A 704 9.46 3.36 7.03
N ALA A 705 9.73 4.66 6.84
CA ALA A 705 9.07 5.73 7.59
C ALA A 705 7.56 5.76 7.38
N ARG A 706 7.08 5.50 6.15
CA ARG A 706 5.65 5.38 5.85
C ARG A 706 5.03 4.18 6.57
N LEU A 707 5.74 3.04 6.62
CA LEU A 707 5.26 1.79 7.21
C LEU A 707 5.33 1.75 8.76
N ASP A 708 6.08 2.66 9.38
CA ASP A 708 6.26 2.76 10.83
C ASP A 708 5.31 3.81 11.43
N SER A 709 4.30 3.35 12.18
CA SER A 709 3.30 4.22 12.82
C SER A 709 3.87 5.13 13.92
N GLY A 710 5.12 4.88 14.35
CA GLY A 710 5.88 5.74 15.24
C GLY A 710 6.49 6.97 14.56
N VAL A 711 6.47 7.05 13.23
CA VAL A 711 7.01 8.17 12.45
C VAL A 711 5.88 9.01 11.85
N ASP A 712 5.81 10.28 12.23
CA ASP A 712 4.81 11.21 11.70
C ASP A 712 5.33 12.05 10.53
N GLN A 713 6.65 12.29 10.51
CA GLN A 713 7.27 13.18 9.53
C GLN A 713 8.71 12.76 9.27
N VAL A 714 9.19 12.97 8.04
CA VAL A 714 10.60 12.82 7.69
C VAL A 714 11.18 14.20 7.36
N VAL A 715 12.38 14.49 7.81
CA VAL A 715 13.10 15.73 7.50
C VAL A 715 14.50 15.42 6.99
N ALA A 716 15.06 16.31 6.19
CA ALA A 716 16.45 16.23 5.75
C ALA A 716 17.04 17.63 5.77
N VAL A 717 18.31 17.76 6.17
CA VAL A 717 19.06 19.00 5.92
C VAL A 717 20.07 18.70 4.83
N THR A 718 19.81 19.24 3.65
CA THR A 718 20.63 19.04 2.45
C THR A 718 21.43 20.30 2.12
N ARG A 719 22.09 20.31 0.96
CA ARG A 719 22.83 21.44 0.41
C ARG A 719 22.40 21.70 -1.04
N CYS A 720 22.72 22.87 -1.59
CA CYS A 720 22.63 23.08 -3.03
C CYS A 720 23.87 22.51 -3.72
N SER A 721 23.72 22.24 -5.01
CA SER A 721 24.83 21.92 -5.90
C SER A 721 25.74 23.14 -6.11
N LYS A 722 26.88 22.94 -6.79
CA LYS A 722 27.85 24.01 -7.08
C LYS A 722 27.26 25.17 -7.91
N GLU A 723 26.12 24.97 -8.58
CA GLU A 723 25.42 26.01 -9.35
C GLU A 723 24.95 27.19 -8.49
N PHE A 724 24.74 26.97 -7.19
CA PHE A 724 24.39 28.06 -6.28
C PHE A 724 25.48 29.14 -6.19
N LEU A 725 26.77 28.79 -6.36
CA LEU A 725 27.88 29.75 -6.34
C LEU A 725 27.77 30.83 -7.41
N GLU A 726 27.14 30.50 -8.54
CA GLU A 726 26.99 31.38 -9.69
C GLU A 726 25.65 32.14 -9.68
N PHE A 727 24.81 31.90 -8.67
CA PHE A 727 23.49 32.53 -8.56
C PHE A 727 23.58 33.93 -7.94
N ASP A 728 23.05 34.91 -8.66
CA ASP A 728 22.94 36.30 -8.19
C ASP A 728 21.68 36.47 -7.31
N GLY A 729 21.75 35.98 -6.07
CA GLY A 729 20.66 36.04 -5.10
C GLY A 729 20.94 35.26 -3.82
N SER A 730 19.95 35.18 -2.93
CA SER A 730 20.04 34.41 -1.69
C SER A 730 19.81 32.91 -1.93
N MET A 731 20.36 32.05 -1.07
CA MET A 731 20.07 30.60 -1.11
C MET A 731 18.58 30.30 -1.03
N LYS A 732 17.82 31.11 -0.26
CA LYS A 732 16.38 30.94 -0.16
C LYS A 732 15.69 31.13 -1.51
N GLU A 733 16.05 32.17 -2.25
CA GLU A 733 15.51 32.42 -3.59
C GLU A 733 15.92 31.31 -4.56
N TYR A 734 17.18 30.87 -4.52
CA TYR A 734 17.68 29.76 -5.35
C TYR A 734 16.90 28.46 -5.14
N VAL A 735 16.72 28.07 -3.88
CA VAL A 735 15.95 26.87 -3.51
C VAL A 735 14.49 27.03 -3.92
N GLN A 736 13.91 28.20 -3.71
CA GLN A 736 12.52 28.47 -4.09
C GLN A 736 12.31 28.42 -5.60
N GLU A 737 13.24 28.92 -6.42
CA GLU A 737 13.22 28.74 -7.88
C GLU A 737 13.20 27.26 -8.29
N HIS A 738 13.90 26.38 -7.55
CA HIS A 738 13.86 24.95 -7.80
C HIS A 738 12.47 24.35 -7.54
N PHE A 739 11.90 24.59 -6.36
CA PHE A 739 10.59 24.05 -6.00
C PHE A 739 9.42 24.67 -6.79
N GLU A 740 9.61 25.87 -7.37
CA GLU A 740 8.68 26.49 -8.31
C GLU A 740 8.86 26.01 -9.76
N GLY A 741 9.85 25.14 -10.04
CA GLY A 741 10.13 24.60 -11.37
C GLY A 741 10.78 25.60 -12.34
N LYS A 742 11.27 26.74 -11.83
CA LYS A 742 12.00 27.76 -12.62
C LYS A 742 13.46 27.37 -12.84
N ARG A 743 14.00 26.49 -12.00
CA ARG A 743 15.37 25.99 -11.99
C ARG A 743 15.38 24.51 -11.60
N ILE A 744 16.44 23.79 -11.94
CA ILE A 744 16.69 22.44 -11.43
C ILE A 744 18.07 22.43 -10.78
N ASP A 745 18.12 22.22 -9.46
CA ASP A 745 19.35 21.90 -8.76
C ASP A 745 19.39 20.39 -8.53
N MET A 746 20.45 19.71 -8.97
CA MET A 746 20.52 18.25 -8.92
C MET A 746 20.49 17.66 -7.51
N THR A 747 21.03 18.38 -6.52
CA THR A 747 21.02 17.91 -5.12
C THR A 747 19.63 18.09 -4.52
N LEU A 748 18.95 19.20 -4.80
CA LEU A 748 17.57 19.40 -4.38
C LEU A 748 16.58 18.47 -5.12
N ASP A 749 16.83 18.19 -6.40
CA ASP A 749 16.01 17.30 -7.23
C ASP A 749 15.98 15.86 -6.70
N LEU A 750 17.10 15.39 -6.13
CA LEU A 750 17.14 14.12 -5.41
C LEU A 750 16.08 14.06 -4.31
N HIS A 751 15.75 15.18 -3.67
CA HIS A 751 14.76 15.23 -2.61
C HIS A 751 13.35 15.53 -3.16
N SER A 752 13.20 16.56 -4.00
CA SER A 752 11.91 17.02 -4.51
C SER A 752 11.22 15.99 -5.40
N SER A 753 11.97 15.20 -6.18
CA SER A 753 11.44 14.10 -7.00
C SER A 753 10.75 12.99 -6.19
N SER A 754 11.08 12.85 -4.89
CA SER A 754 10.42 11.93 -3.95
C SER A 754 9.40 12.62 -3.04
N GLY A 755 9.01 13.85 -3.36
CA GLY A 755 7.96 14.60 -2.66
C GLY A 755 8.42 15.49 -1.52
N ALA A 756 9.73 15.79 -1.42
CA ALA A 756 10.20 16.76 -0.43
C ALA A 756 9.61 18.15 -0.68
N GLN A 757 9.45 18.92 0.39
CA GLN A 757 9.08 20.32 0.36
C GLN A 757 10.12 21.17 1.09
N PHE A 758 10.32 22.39 0.61
CA PHE A 758 11.23 23.34 1.23
C PHE A 758 10.62 23.97 2.48
N VAL A 759 11.37 23.93 3.60
CA VAL A 759 10.95 24.53 4.88
C VAL A 759 11.68 25.85 5.11
N GLN A 760 13.02 25.81 5.24
CA GLN A 760 13.84 26.99 5.52
C GLN A 760 15.34 26.74 5.25
N VAL A 761 16.12 27.82 5.20
CA VAL A 761 17.60 27.76 5.22
C VAL A 761 18.08 27.83 6.66
N LEU A 762 19.04 26.98 7.03
CA LEU A 762 19.68 26.93 8.34
C LEU A 762 21.08 27.54 8.27
N ASP A 763 21.34 28.53 9.10
CA ASP A 763 22.65 29.19 9.19
C ASP A 763 23.67 28.38 10.00
N GLY A 764 24.92 28.37 9.56
CA GLY A 764 26.04 27.70 10.23
C GLY A 764 25.93 26.18 10.38
N PHE A 765 25.08 25.52 9.58
CA PHE A 765 24.83 24.08 9.68
C PHE A 765 26.06 23.24 9.34
N ARG A 766 26.83 23.66 8.32
CA ARG A 766 28.07 22.98 7.90
C ARG A 766 29.12 24.01 7.48
N PRO A 767 29.79 24.69 8.43
CA PRO A 767 30.73 25.78 8.16
C PRO A 767 31.86 25.44 7.16
N GLU A 768 32.17 24.16 7.01
CA GLU A 768 33.19 23.64 6.09
C GLU A 768 32.72 23.64 4.61
N ASP A 769 31.41 23.78 4.35
CA ASP A 769 30.82 23.88 3.01
C ASP A 769 30.88 25.31 2.49
N LEU A 770 32.04 25.69 1.97
CA LEU A 770 32.28 27.04 1.44
C LEU A 770 31.41 27.34 0.20
N ASP A 771 31.08 26.32 -0.60
CA ASP A 771 30.25 26.48 -1.80
C ASP A 771 28.83 26.95 -1.44
N ASN A 772 28.33 26.50 -0.29
CA ASN A 772 27.03 26.86 0.25
C ASN A 772 27.10 27.91 1.37
N GLN A 773 28.25 28.56 1.55
CA GLN A 773 28.47 29.59 2.58
C GLN A 773 28.17 29.10 4.01
N GLY A 774 28.34 27.80 4.27
CA GLY A 774 28.04 27.17 5.55
C GLY A 774 26.55 26.90 5.82
N LEU A 775 25.66 27.24 4.88
CA LEU A 775 24.21 27.12 5.00
C LEU A 775 23.74 25.69 4.71
N GLY A 776 22.67 25.27 5.40
CA GLY A 776 21.93 24.04 5.11
C GLY A 776 20.52 24.33 4.62
N VAL A 777 19.95 23.44 3.82
CA VAL A 777 18.58 23.54 3.32
C VAL A 777 17.72 22.51 4.03
N LEU A 778 16.83 22.95 4.91
CA LEU A 778 15.89 22.07 5.60
C LEU A 778 14.71 21.76 4.68
N LEU A 779 14.52 20.47 4.44
CA LEU A 779 13.43 19.88 3.69
C LEU A 779 12.59 18.99 4.58
N GLU A 780 11.32 18.86 4.25
CA GLU A 780 10.40 17.92 4.88
C GLU A 780 9.73 17.01 3.86
N TYR A 781 9.37 15.81 4.30
CA TYR A 781 8.51 14.88 3.59
C TYR A 781 7.36 14.52 4.52
N ASP A 782 6.15 14.49 3.97
CA ASP A 782 5.03 13.81 4.60
C ASP A 782 5.10 12.32 4.21
N PRO A 783 5.35 11.38 5.13
CA PRO A 783 5.47 9.96 4.81
C PRO A 783 4.24 9.39 4.08
N LYS A 784 3.05 10.00 4.22
CA LYS A 784 1.81 9.55 3.57
C LYS A 784 1.75 9.90 2.09
N THR A 785 2.39 11.00 1.70
CA THR A 785 2.38 11.53 0.34
C THR A 785 3.76 11.51 -0.33
N ALA A 786 4.81 11.23 0.45
CA ALA A 786 6.14 10.91 -0.03
C ALA A 786 6.09 9.73 -0.99
N LEU A 787 7.02 9.72 -1.95
CA LEU A 787 6.94 8.85 -3.12
C LEU A 787 5.60 9.05 -3.84
N PRO A 788 5.19 10.30 -4.15
CA PRO A 788 3.91 10.54 -4.77
C PRO A 788 3.85 9.72 -6.06
N ARG A 789 2.76 8.94 -6.22
CA ARG A 789 2.41 8.46 -7.54
C ARG A 789 2.37 9.70 -8.41
N ARG A 790 3.22 9.75 -9.44
CA ARG A 790 3.04 10.77 -10.45
C ARG A 790 1.59 10.58 -10.92
N PRO A 791 0.70 11.60 -10.86
CA PRO A 791 -0.40 11.59 -11.81
C PRO A 791 0.30 11.35 -13.14
N SER A 792 -0.13 10.35 -13.90
CA SER A 792 0.49 10.04 -15.19
C SER A 792 0.75 11.37 -15.89
N LEU A 793 2.01 11.83 -15.94
CA LEU A 793 2.39 13.08 -16.59
C LEU A 793 2.41 12.80 -18.09
N ARG A 794 1.33 12.22 -18.60
CA ARG A 794 0.74 12.77 -19.79
C ARG A 794 -0.01 14.00 -19.28
N SER A 795 0.48 15.19 -19.60
CA SER A 795 -0.48 16.20 -20.01
C SER A 795 -1.32 15.53 -21.09
N GLU A 796 -2.54 15.10 -20.77
CA GLU A 796 -3.41 14.46 -21.76
C GLU A 796 -3.61 15.47 -22.90
N GLY A 797 -2.89 15.28 -24.00
CA GLY A 797 -2.97 16.15 -25.18
C GLY A 797 -1.66 16.48 -25.91
N GLN A 798 -0.46 16.26 -25.36
CA GLN A 798 0.78 16.47 -26.13
C GLN A 798 1.50 15.15 -26.45
N PRO A 799 1.63 14.78 -27.74
CA PRO A 799 2.45 13.63 -28.11
C PRO A 799 3.93 13.93 -27.81
N ALA A 800 4.69 12.91 -27.40
CA ALA A 800 6.15 12.98 -27.40
C ALA A 800 6.61 13.42 -28.81
N SER A 801 7.65 14.27 -28.88
CA SER A 801 8.16 14.78 -30.16
C SER A 801 8.36 13.62 -31.15
N GLN A 802 8.08 13.81 -32.44
CA GLN A 802 8.45 12.83 -33.49
C GLN A 802 9.73 13.21 -34.23
N VAL A 803 10.36 14.32 -33.82
CA VAL A 803 11.67 14.70 -34.32
C VAL A 803 12.69 13.65 -33.84
N PRO A 804 13.51 13.08 -34.74
CA PRO A 804 14.57 12.16 -34.37
C PRO A 804 15.40 12.71 -33.21
N THR A 805 15.72 11.87 -32.22
CA THR A 805 16.51 12.30 -31.05
C THR A 805 17.79 12.99 -31.52
N LEU A 806 18.39 12.52 -32.61
CA LEU A 806 19.60 13.07 -33.20
C LEU A 806 19.47 14.56 -33.57
N GLU A 807 18.35 14.97 -34.17
CA GLU A 807 18.15 16.35 -34.63
C GLU A 807 17.89 17.31 -33.44
N LEU A 808 17.15 16.86 -32.43
CA LEU A 808 16.96 17.62 -31.19
C LEU A 808 18.26 17.75 -30.40
N LEU A 809 18.98 16.63 -30.27
CA LEU A 809 20.26 16.58 -29.58
C LEU A 809 21.30 17.47 -30.28
N GLN A 810 21.34 17.50 -31.61
CA GLN A 810 22.17 18.42 -32.39
C GLN A 810 21.89 19.90 -32.06
N GLY A 811 20.62 20.29 -32.07
CA GLY A 811 20.21 21.66 -31.74
C GLY A 811 20.62 22.04 -30.32
N ILE A 812 20.37 21.14 -29.37
CA ILE A 812 20.68 21.33 -27.95
C ILE A 812 22.19 21.41 -27.72
N MET A 813 22.97 20.50 -28.29
CA MET A 813 24.43 20.48 -28.15
C MET A 813 25.06 21.73 -28.79
N THR A 814 24.52 22.20 -29.93
CA THR A 814 24.95 23.46 -30.56
C THR A 814 24.63 24.67 -29.69
N GLU A 815 23.45 24.70 -29.06
CA GLU A 815 23.03 25.76 -28.13
C GLU A 815 23.92 25.80 -26.86
N VAL A 816 24.33 24.63 -26.36
CA VAL A 816 25.20 24.51 -25.19
C VAL A 816 26.68 24.78 -25.53
N GLY A 817 27.02 24.99 -26.81
CA GLY A 817 28.36 25.41 -27.26
C GLY A 817 29.26 24.29 -27.81
N TYR A 818 28.70 23.10 -28.02
CA TYR A 818 29.42 21.88 -28.42
C TYR A 818 28.79 21.22 -29.65
N PRO A 819 28.87 21.81 -30.85
CA PRO A 819 28.24 21.25 -32.04
C PRO A 819 28.78 19.83 -32.33
N PRO A 820 27.92 18.80 -32.38
CA PRO A 820 28.37 17.42 -32.60
C PRO A 820 28.85 17.21 -34.03
N ASN A 821 29.87 16.36 -34.22
CA ASN A 821 30.36 16.00 -35.54
C ASN A 821 29.49 14.87 -36.12
N LEU A 822 28.66 15.19 -37.10
CA LEU A 822 27.71 14.24 -37.69
C LEU A 822 28.35 13.13 -38.53
N SER A 823 29.64 13.25 -38.84
CA SER A 823 30.42 12.20 -39.51
C SER A 823 30.99 11.16 -38.53
N ASP A 824 30.94 11.43 -37.22
CA ASP A 824 31.38 10.51 -36.15
C ASP A 824 30.50 10.66 -34.89
N THR A 825 29.39 9.93 -34.87
CA THR A 825 28.43 9.89 -33.76
C THR A 825 28.83 8.93 -32.64
N THR A 826 29.92 8.17 -32.83
CA THR A 826 30.45 7.22 -31.82
C THR A 826 31.38 7.89 -30.81
N LYS A 827 31.73 9.15 -31.06
CA LYS A 827 32.49 10.00 -30.15
C LYS A 827 31.71 10.27 -28.86
N GLY A 828 32.33 10.04 -27.71
CA GLY A 828 31.69 10.25 -26.41
C GLY A 828 31.43 11.72 -26.13
N PHE A 829 30.41 12.04 -25.33
CA PHE A 829 30.08 13.44 -25.03
C PHE A 829 31.25 14.19 -24.35
N PHE A 830 32.07 13.51 -23.54
CA PHE A 830 33.29 14.08 -22.96
C PHE A 830 34.39 14.36 -23.99
N ASP A 831 34.46 13.60 -25.08
CA ASP A 831 35.43 13.83 -26.15
C ASP A 831 35.10 15.08 -26.99
N TYR A 832 33.86 15.60 -26.87
CA TYR A 832 33.47 16.93 -27.36
C TYR A 832 33.98 18.07 -26.46
N GLY A 833 34.59 17.74 -25.32
CA GLY A 833 35.04 18.70 -24.31
C GLY A 833 33.98 19.03 -23.27
N MET A 834 32.85 18.31 -23.27
CA MET A 834 31.79 18.53 -22.28
C MET A 834 32.22 18.03 -20.90
N ASP A 835 31.89 18.79 -19.87
CA ASP A 835 31.96 18.34 -18.49
C ASP A 835 30.62 17.76 -17.99
N SER A 836 30.62 17.16 -16.79
CA SER A 836 29.41 16.53 -16.23
C SER A 836 28.24 17.51 -16.01
N LEU A 837 28.49 18.81 -15.88
CA LEU A 837 27.45 19.83 -15.75
C LEU A 837 26.78 20.10 -17.11
N GLU A 838 27.57 20.13 -18.17
CA GLU A 838 27.09 20.34 -19.53
C GLU A 838 26.26 19.16 -20.03
N LEU A 839 26.61 17.93 -19.64
CA LEU A 839 25.77 16.75 -19.87
C LEU A 839 24.41 16.90 -19.20
N VAL A 840 24.36 17.33 -17.94
CA VAL A 840 23.08 17.54 -17.25
C VAL A 840 22.22 18.59 -17.96
N ARG A 841 22.83 19.68 -18.48
CA ARG A 841 22.12 20.68 -19.28
C ARG A 841 21.56 20.10 -20.58
N VAL A 842 22.33 19.26 -21.27
CA VAL A 842 21.89 18.54 -22.48
C VAL A 842 20.72 17.61 -22.14
N ARG A 843 20.79 16.81 -21.07
CA ARG A 843 19.71 15.91 -20.63
C ARG A 843 18.44 16.69 -20.32
N ASN A 844 18.54 17.78 -19.56
CA ASN A 844 17.39 18.57 -19.14
C ASN A 844 16.67 19.19 -20.34
N LYS A 845 17.44 19.82 -21.24
CA LYS A 845 16.88 20.37 -22.49
C LYS A 845 16.30 19.27 -23.37
N LEU A 846 16.92 18.09 -23.39
CA LEU A 846 16.43 16.95 -24.15
C LEU A 846 15.12 16.41 -23.53
N GLY A 847 15.03 16.27 -22.22
CA GLY A 847 13.80 15.83 -21.53
C GLY A 847 12.63 16.78 -21.78
N VAL A 848 12.89 18.09 -21.75
CA VAL A 848 11.90 19.12 -22.11
C VAL A 848 11.51 19.01 -23.59
N ALA A 849 12.48 18.90 -24.50
CA ALA A 849 12.22 18.80 -25.95
C ALA A 849 11.48 17.51 -26.34
N LEU A 850 11.70 16.43 -25.59
CA LEU A 850 11.06 15.13 -25.80
C LEU A 850 9.73 15.00 -25.08
N ASN A 851 9.41 15.92 -24.17
CA ASN A 851 8.32 15.79 -23.20
C ASN A 851 8.40 14.43 -22.47
N MET A 852 9.62 14.06 -22.08
CA MET A 852 9.94 12.80 -21.41
C MET A 852 10.71 13.07 -20.13
N ASP A 853 10.42 12.29 -19.11
CA ASP A 853 11.25 12.25 -17.92
C ASP A 853 12.47 11.38 -18.19
N LEU A 854 13.64 12.01 -18.27
CA LEU A 854 14.90 11.36 -18.59
C LEU A 854 15.68 11.10 -17.31
N ALA A 855 16.10 9.83 -17.11
CA ALA A 855 16.86 9.43 -15.94
C ALA A 855 18.11 10.31 -15.77
N VAL A 856 18.47 10.60 -14.52
CA VAL A 856 19.57 11.51 -14.19
C VAL A 856 20.91 11.05 -14.79
N THR A 857 21.07 9.73 -14.92
CA THR A 857 22.25 9.03 -15.43
C THR A 857 22.21 8.76 -16.93
N LEU A 858 21.13 9.14 -17.64
CA LEU A 858 20.89 8.74 -19.03
C LEU A 858 22.09 9.00 -19.96
N LEU A 859 22.72 10.18 -19.88
CA LEU A 859 23.89 10.52 -20.71
C LEU A 859 25.19 9.86 -20.26
N LEU A 860 25.20 9.19 -19.10
CA LEU A 860 26.29 8.35 -18.62
C LEU A 860 26.07 6.88 -19.03
N ASP A 861 24.81 6.43 -18.98
CA ASP A 861 24.38 5.09 -19.38
C ASP A 861 24.48 4.92 -20.91
N PHE A 862 24.32 6.02 -21.65
CA PHE A 862 24.49 6.11 -23.10
C PHE A 862 25.46 7.26 -23.43
N PRO A 863 26.79 7.01 -23.32
CA PRO A 863 27.80 8.06 -23.27
C PRO A 863 28.18 8.65 -24.63
N THR A 864 27.62 8.13 -25.73
CA THR A 864 27.83 8.62 -27.09
C THR A 864 26.55 9.16 -27.69
N VAL A 865 26.68 10.04 -28.69
CA VAL A 865 25.52 10.58 -29.45
C VAL A 865 24.73 9.43 -30.09
N HIS A 866 25.42 8.41 -30.61
CA HIS A 866 24.80 7.25 -31.23
C HIS A 866 23.99 6.42 -30.23
N ASP A 867 24.58 6.04 -29.10
CA ASP A 867 23.94 5.15 -28.10
C ASP A 867 22.71 5.82 -27.47
N LEU A 868 22.78 7.13 -27.21
CA LEU A 868 21.67 7.89 -26.65
C LEU A 868 20.52 7.99 -27.64
N VAL A 869 20.83 8.28 -28.90
CA VAL A 869 19.83 8.37 -29.97
C VAL A 869 19.18 7.02 -30.19
N GLU A 870 19.94 5.94 -30.29
CA GLU A 870 19.39 4.59 -30.46
C GLU A 870 18.49 4.20 -29.29
N HIS A 871 18.94 4.44 -28.05
CA HIS A 871 18.15 4.13 -26.86
C HIS A 871 16.84 4.93 -26.80
N LEU A 872 16.92 6.26 -26.96
CA LEU A 872 15.74 7.12 -26.85
C LEU A 872 14.80 6.99 -28.05
N ASP A 873 15.31 6.83 -29.28
CA ASP A 873 14.47 6.60 -30.47
C ASP A 873 13.86 5.20 -30.48
N LYS A 874 14.50 4.20 -29.87
CA LYS A 874 13.91 2.87 -29.61
C LYS A 874 12.79 2.93 -28.58
N ASP A 875 12.98 3.67 -27.49
CA ASP A 875 11.95 3.90 -26.47
C ASP A 875 10.78 4.74 -27.00
N ARG A 876 11.05 5.66 -27.94
CA ARG A 876 10.05 6.53 -28.60
C ARG A 876 9.47 5.97 -29.90
N ARG A 877 10.01 4.87 -30.42
CA ARG A 877 9.66 4.24 -31.71
C ARG A 877 9.81 5.17 -32.94
N VAL A 878 10.84 6.01 -32.99
CA VAL A 878 11.15 6.87 -34.15
C VAL A 878 12.04 6.08 -35.12
N SER A 879 11.57 5.83 -36.35
CA SER A 879 12.35 5.10 -37.37
C SER A 879 13.25 6.05 -38.17
N GLU A 880 14.55 5.78 -38.25
CA GLU A 880 15.51 6.57 -39.04
C GLU A 880 15.19 6.60 -40.54
N LYS A 881 15.04 7.81 -41.11
CA LYS A 881 15.33 8.08 -42.53
C LYS A 881 15.96 9.48 -42.69
N PRO A 882 16.90 9.68 -43.63
CA PRO A 882 17.68 10.91 -43.73
C PRO A 882 16.92 12.03 -44.46
N VAL A 883 17.20 13.27 -44.06
CA VAL A 883 16.69 14.52 -44.64
C VAL A 883 17.40 14.84 -45.97
N SER A 884 16.63 15.29 -46.97
CA SER A 884 17.15 16.08 -48.08
C SER A 884 16.26 17.31 -48.29
N ALA A 885 16.91 18.47 -48.33
CA ALA A 885 16.34 19.80 -48.52
C ALA A 885 15.83 20.03 -49.96
N GLU A 886 14.75 20.80 -50.11
CA GLU A 886 14.65 21.95 -51.03
C GLU A 886 13.28 22.67 -50.90
N GLU A 887 13.30 23.95 -51.27
CA GLU A 887 12.46 25.05 -50.79
C GLU A 887 11.16 25.31 -51.59
N SER A 888 10.18 25.91 -50.89
CA SER A 888 9.34 27.08 -51.26
C SER A 888 8.64 27.21 -52.63
N GLY A 889 7.32 27.50 -52.59
CA GLY A 889 6.62 28.18 -53.69
C GLY A 889 5.09 28.30 -53.55
N GLN A 890 4.58 29.52 -53.42
CA GLN A 890 3.17 29.93 -53.30
C GLN A 890 2.34 29.75 -54.61
N LEU A 891 1.02 29.51 -54.53
CA LEU A 891 -0.09 30.44 -54.87
C LEU A 891 -1.45 29.69 -54.93
N ALA A 892 -2.52 30.37 -54.50
CA ALA A 892 -3.90 29.87 -54.42
C ALA A 892 -4.47 29.38 -55.77
N ALA A 893 -4.99 28.14 -55.77
CA ALA A 893 -5.86 27.60 -56.82
C ALA A 893 -7.24 27.26 -56.22
N SER A 894 -8.30 27.40 -57.02
CA SER A 894 -9.65 26.98 -56.65
C SER A 894 -9.69 25.47 -56.41
N VAL A 895 -9.89 25.05 -55.17
CA VAL A 895 -9.93 23.63 -54.78
C VAL A 895 -11.16 22.96 -55.39
N THR A 896 -10.96 21.84 -56.09
CA THR A 896 -12.03 20.96 -56.54
C THR A 896 -11.89 19.60 -55.87
N TRP A 897 -12.98 18.84 -55.71
CA TRP A 897 -12.89 17.51 -55.09
C TRP A 897 -11.89 16.60 -55.80
N ASP A 898 -11.81 16.64 -57.13
CA ASP A 898 -10.92 15.76 -57.90
C ASP A 898 -9.43 16.12 -57.78
N SER A 899 -9.12 17.38 -57.46
CA SER A 899 -7.75 17.89 -57.31
C SER A 899 -7.30 18.00 -55.85
N MET A 900 -8.17 17.68 -54.88
CA MET A 900 -7.94 17.93 -53.47
C MET A 900 -6.77 17.12 -52.92
N ASP A 901 -5.72 17.83 -52.50
CA ASP A 901 -4.59 17.24 -51.79
C ASP A 901 -4.76 17.25 -50.25
N ALA A 902 -3.79 16.69 -49.54
CA ALA A 902 -3.86 16.59 -48.08
C ALA A 902 -3.80 17.96 -47.38
N THR A 903 -3.09 18.93 -47.95
CA THR A 903 -2.96 20.27 -47.40
C THR A 903 -4.25 21.06 -47.56
N GLU A 904 -4.88 20.97 -48.73
CA GLU A 904 -6.19 21.56 -49.01
C GLU A 904 -7.29 20.94 -48.15
N LEU A 905 -7.27 19.61 -48.00
CA LEU A 905 -8.20 18.89 -47.12
C LEU A 905 -8.03 19.28 -45.64
N LEU A 906 -6.79 19.45 -45.18
CA LEU A 906 -6.50 19.95 -43.84
C LEU A 906 -7.07 21.34 -43.62
N GLU A 907 -6.99 22.22 -44.62
CA GLU A 907 -7.57 23.56 -44.54
C GLU A 907 -9.11 23.52 -44.42
N VAL A 908 -9.78 22.62 -45.15
CA VAL A 908 -11.24 22.41 -44.98
C VAL A 908 -11.56 22.00 -43.55
N TRP A 909 -10.84 21.03 -43.00
CA TRP A 909 -11.06 20.55 -41.63
C TRP A 909 -10.68 21.59 -40.56
N ARG A 910 -9.68 22.45 -40.79
CA ARG A 910 -9.34 23.56 -39.88
C ARG A 910 -10.47 24.57 -39.76
N ARG A 911 -11.12 24.90 -40.88
CA ARG A 911 -12.28 25.80 -40.89
C ARG A 911 -13.48 25.17 -40.19
N ILE A 912 -13.73 23.88 -40.41
CA ILE A 912 -14.79 23.13 -39.70
C ILE A 912 -14.51 23.08 -38.19
N LEU A 913 -13.28 22.75 -37.79
CA LEU A 913 -12.89 22.69 -36.38
C LEU A 913 -13.06 24.05 -35.69
N ALA A 914 -12.63 25.14 -36.35
CA ALA A 914 -12.81 26.49 -35.84
C ALA A 914 -14.30 26.85 -35.68
N ALA A 915 -15.15 26.44 -36.63
CA ALA A 915 -16.59 26.66 -36.55
C ALA A 915 -17.25 25.84 -35.43
N TYR A 916 -16.84 24.59 -35.25
CA TYR A 916 -17.31 23.73 -34.15
C TYR A 916 -16.92 24.30 -32.78
N GLY A 917 -15.75 24.93 -32.66
CA GLY A 917 -15.27 25.57 -31.44
C GLY A 917 -16.01 26.85 -31.04
N GLN A 918 -16.83 27.44 -31.92
CA GLN A 918 -17.58 28.64 -31.60
C GLN A 918 -18.62 28.38 -30.50
N ALA A 919 -18.72 29.26 -29.51
CA ALA A 919 -19.62 29.12 -28.37
C ALA A 919 -21.09 28.88 -28.77
N ALA A 920 -21.55 29.53 -29.86
CA ALA A 920 -22.90 29.34 -30.39
C ALA A 920 -23.14 27.93 -30.94
N VAL A 921 -22.14 27.30 -31.56
CA VAL A 921 -22.21 25.93 -32.10
C VAL A 921 -22.06 24.91 -30.97
N GLN A 922 -21.13 25.13 -30.04
CA GLN A 922 -20.98 24.32 -28.82
C GLN A 922 -22.27 24.26 -27.99
N SER A 923 -23.00 25.38 -27.88
CA SER A 923 -24.29 25.41 -27.21
C SER A 923 -25.34 24.54 -27.91
N LYS A 924 -25.32 24.46 -29.26
CA LYS A 924 -26.22 23.59 -30.03
C LYS A 924 -25.90 22.10 -29.81
N PHE A 925 -24.62 21.72 -29.79
CA PHE A 925 -24.21 20.33 -29.51
C PHE A 925 -24.60 19.88 -28.10
N LYS A 926 -24.38 20.73 -27.08
CA LYS A 926 -24.77 20.44 -25.68
C LYS A 926 -26.29 20.35 -25.52
N ALA A 927 -27.04 21.28 -26.11
CA ALA A 927 -28.51 21.25 -26.04
C ALA A 927 -29.09 20.02 -26.74
N LEU A 928 -28.51 19.61 -27.88
CA LEU A 928 -28.91 18.38 -28.55
C LEU A 928 -28.56 17.14 -27.72
N ALA A 929 -27.38 17.10 -27.09
CA ALA A 929 -26.94 15.98 -26.26
C ALA A 929 -27.86 15.80 -25.04
N GLN A 930 -28.21 16.89 -24.36
CA GLN A 930 -29.16 16.88 -23.25
C GLN A 930 -30.55 16.37 -23.67
N ARG A 931 -31.01 16.71 -24.88
CA ARG A 931 -32.32 16.26 -25.39
C ARG A 931 -32.32 14.79 -25.81
N CYS A 932 -31.17 14.26 -26.23
CA CYS A 932 -31.04 12.90 -26.74
C CYS A 932 -30.57 11.90 -25.68
N TYR A 933 -30.01 12.34 -24.55
CA TYR A 933 -29.54 11.45 -23.48
C TYR A 933 -30.67 10.54 -22.93
N PRO A 934 -30.43 9.23 -22.70
CA PRO A 934 -29.16 8.50 -22.93
C PRO A 934 -29.05 7.81 -24.31
N ASP A 935 -29.87 8.17 -25.31
CA ASP A 935 -29.92 7.52 -26.63
C ASP A 935 -28.91 8.11 -27.63
N MET A 936 -27.72 7.49 -27.70
CA MET A 936 -26.63 7.91 -28.58
C MET A 936 -26.93 7.70 -30.07
N LEU A 937 -27.77 6.72 -30.40
CA LEU A 937 -28.20 6.47 -31.77
C LEU A 937 -29.07 7.64 -32.26
N ARG A 938 -30.00 8.09 -31.42
CA ARG A 938 -30.85 9.26 -31.69
C ARG A 938 -30.06 10.56 -31.77
N TYR A 939 -29.01 10.71 -30.96
CA TYR A 939 -28.11 11.86 -31.06
C TYR A 939 -27.42 11.93 -32.43
N THR A 940 -26.84 10.81 -32.86
CA THR A 940 -26.12 10.72 -34.14
C THR A 940 -27.02 11.07 -35.32
N VAL A 941 -28.27 10.59 -35.33
CA VAL A 941 -29.25 10.91 -36.39
C VAL A 941 -29.68 12.38 -36.38
N CYS A 942 -29.86 12.99 -35.19
CA CYS A 942 -30.27 14.38 -35.10
C CYS A 942 -29.11 15.39 -35.29
N LEU A 943 -27.87 14.94 -35.15
CA LEU A 943 -26.68 15.78 -35.26
C LEU A 943 -26.51 16.36 -36.68
N ASP A 944 -26.90 15.60 -37.71
CA ASP A 944 -26.77 16.00 -39.11
C ASP A 944 -27.42 17.35 -39.43
N PHE A 945 -28.51 17.73 -38.75
CA PHE A 945 -29.14 19.03 -38.95
C PHE A 945 -28.25 20.20 -38.50
N ILE A 946 -27.48 20.01 -37.43
CA ILE A 946 -26.52 21.02 -36.95
C ILE A 946 -25.30 21.04 -37.89
N LEU A 947 -24.84 19.87 -38.33
CA LEU A 947 -23.65 19.78 -39.17
C LEU A 947 -23.87 20.37 -40.55
N VAL A 948 -25.07 20.22 -41.13
CA VAL A 948 -25.41 20.86 -42.41
C VAL A 948 -25.38 22.39 -42.31
N ASP A 949 -25.94 22.96 -41.23
CA ASP A 949 -25.96 24.42 -41.03
C ASP A 949 -24.56 25.01 -40.81
N VAL A 950 -23.65 24.22 -40.23
CA VAL A 950 -22.29 24.67 -39.88
C VAL A 950 -21.29 24.42 -41.00
N GLU A 951 -21.31 23.23 -41.61
CA GLU A 951 -20.36 22.83 -42.65
C GLU A 951 -20.75 23.35 -44.03
N GLY A 952 -22.05 23.53 -44.31
CA GLY A 952 -22.56 23.98 -45.61
C GLY A 952 -21.95 25.32 -46.09
N PRO A 953 -21.99 26.40 -45.29
CA PRO A 953 -21.37 27.66 -45.66
C PRO A 953 -19.86 27.57 -45.90
N ILE A 954 -19.16 26.71 -45.15
CA ILE A 954 -17.71 26.52 -45.27
C ILE A 954 -17.37 25.82 -46.59
N LEU A 955 -18.11 24.76 -46.93
CA LEU A 955 -17.94 24.05 -48.18
C LEU A 955 -18.30 24.92 -49.39
N GLN A 956 -19.30 25.80 -49.26
CA GLN A 956 -19.68 26.74 -50.32
C GLN A 956 -18.64 27.86 -50.49
N ASP A 957 -18.14 28.44 -49.39
CA ASP A 957 -17.08 29.46 -49.41
C ASP A 957 -15.80 28.96 -50.09
N MET A 958 -15.49 27.67 -49.91
CA MET A 958 -14.35 27.02 -50.56
C MET A 958 -14.63 26.54 -51.99
N GLY A 959 -15.82 26.80 -52.54
CA GLY A 959 -16.20 26.42 -53.90
C GLY A 959 -16.43 24.91 -54.10
N LEU A 960 -16.53 24.13 -53.02
CA LEU A 960 -16.67 22.67 -53.05
C LEU A 960 -18.12 22.22 -53.27
N ILE A 961 -19.09 23.11 -53.03
CA ILE A 961 -20.52 22.93 -53.36
C ILE A 961 -21.06 24.25 -53.95
N GLN A 962 -22.14 24.18 -54.74
CA GLN A 962 -22.72 25.35 -55.42
C GLN A 962 -23.81 26.03 -54.59
N GLY A 963 -24.50 25.27 -53.74
CA GLY A 963 -25.56 25.73 -52.84
C GLY A 963 -25.59 25.03 -51.48
N ILE A 964 -26.25 25.66 -50.52
CA ILE A 964 -26.40 25.17 -49.13
C ILE A 964 -27.69 24.38 -48.90
N SER A 965 -28.24 23.76 -49.96
CA SER A 965 -29.39 22.85 -49.79
C SER A 965 -28.95 21.60 -49.03
N PHE A 966 -29.85 21.02 -48.22
CA PHE A 966 -29.52 19.84 -47.39
C PHE A 966 -28.93 18.69 -48.24
N GLU A 967 -29.51 18.41 -49.41
CA GLU A 967 -29.03 17.35 -50.30
C GLU A 967 -27.61 17.63 -50.84
N GLU A 968 -27.31 18.88 -51.14
CA GLU A 968 -26.03 19.28 -51.71
C GLU A 968 -24.91 19.31 -50.68
N VAL A 969 -25.20 19.81 -49.46
CA VAL A 969 -24.25 19.77 -48.34
C VAL A 969 -23.93 18.31 -47.96
N GLN A 970 -24.92 17.42 -47.93
CA GLN A 970 -24.68 16.00 -47.63
C GLN A 970 -23.80 15.32 -48.70
N LYS A 971 -23.98 15.66 -49.99
CA LYS A 971 -23.07 15.20 -51.05
C LYS A 971 -21.64 15.70 -50.83
N GLY A 972 -21.47 16.96 -50.45
CA GLY A 972 -20.17 17.55 -50.10
C GLY A 972 -19.51 16.85 -48.91
N ARG A 973 -20.25 16.61 -47.82
CA ARG A 973 -19.77 15.87 -46.63
C ARG A 973 -19.34 14.44 -46.96
N GLY A 974 -20.07 13.76 -47.84
CA GLY A 974 -19.67 12.44 -48.34
C GLY A 974 -18.33 12.45 -49.08
N GLN A 975 -18.08 13.48 -49.89
CA GLN A 975 -16.78 13.66 -50.57
C GLN A 975 -15.67 14.00 -49.57
N LEU A 976 -15.95 14.84 -48.57
CA LEU A 976 -15.01 15.18 -47.51
C LEU A 976 -14.53 13.92 -46.77
N MET A 977 -15.47 13.06 -46.39
CA MET A 977 -15.19 11.79 -45.72
C MET A 977 -14.38 10.83 -46.60
N LYS A 978 -14.68 10.78 -47.91
CA LYS A 978 -13.95 9.96 -48.88
C LYS A 978 -12.48 10.40 -49.02
N HIS A 979 -12.22 11.71 -49.12
CA HIS A 979 -10.87 12.26 -49.20
C HIS A 979 -10.12 12.11 -47.86
N MET A 980 -10.82 12.27 -46.74
CA MET A 980 -10.28 11.97 -45.42
C MET A 980 -9.80 10.52 -45.32
N MET A 981 -10.57 9.54 -45.80
CA MET A 981 -10.18 8.14 -45.81
C MET A 981 -8.99 7.85 -46.73
N LYS A 982 -8.92 8.52 -47.89
CA LYS A 982 -7.79 8.41 -48.82
C LYS A 982 -6.46 8.85 -48.17
N HIS A 983 -6.49 9.88 -47.33
CA HIS A 983 -5.29 10.44 -46.68
C HIS A 983 -5.09 10.00 -45.22
N TRP A 984 -6.00 9.17 -44.69
CA TRP A 984 -6.07 8.78 -43.28
C TRP A 984 -4.78 8.16 -42.71
N LEU A 985 -4.13 7.28 -43.47
CA LEU A 985 -2.92 6.60 -43.02
C LEU A 985 -1.64 7.40 -43.29
N SER A 986 -1.63 8.21 -44.35
CA SER A 986 -0.44 8.92 -44.83
C SER A 986 -0.25 10.31 -44.20
N HIS A 987 -1.31 10.91 -43.64
CA HIS A 987 -1.29 12.26 -43.09
C HIS A 987 -1.94 12.26 -41.70
N PRO A 988 -1.16 12.00 -40.63
CA PRO A 988 -1.67 11.90 -39.26
C PRO A 988 -2.44 13.13 -38.78
N GLU A 989 -2.10 14.32 -39.31
CA GLU A 989 -2.79 15.58 -39.01
C GLU A 989 -4.28 15.55 -39.36
N ILE A 990 -4.65 14.87 -40.46
CA ILE A 990 -6.07 14.74 -40.89
C ILE A 990 -6.85 13.91 -39.87
N ARG A 991 -6.23 12.89 -39.26
CA ARG A 991 -6.85 12.10 -38.18
C ARG A 991 -7.01 12.91 -36.91
N SER A 992 -5.97 13.65 -36.54
CA SER A 992 -5.97 14.48 -35.34
C SER A 992 -7.07 15.53 -35.41
N ILE A 993 -7.17 16.26 -36.52
CA ILE A 993 -8.16 17.33 -36.68
C ILE A 993 -9.58 16.79 -36.76
N HIS A 994 -9.82 15.66 -37.43
CA HIS A 994 -11.13 15.02 -37.45
C HIS A 994 -11.54 14.52 -36.05
N SER A 995 -10.61 13.92 -35.29
CA SER A 995 -10.88 13.47 -33.92
C SER A 995 -11.27 14.63 -33.00
N GLN A 996 -10.68 15.81 -33.20
CA GLN A 996 -11.07 17.02 -32.48
C GLN A 996 -12.48 17.49 -32.86
N CYS A 997 -12.86 17.42 -34.14
CA CYS A 997 -14.24 17.69 -34.56
C CYS A 997 -15.25 16.70 -33.94
N VAL A 998 -14.91 15.41 -33.85
CA VAL A 998 -15.73 14.37 -33.21
C VAL A 998 -15.92 14.68 -31.72
N HIS A 999 -14.85 15.08 -31.02
CA HIS A 999 -14.90 15.46 -29.61
C HIS A 999 -15.76 16.73 -29.38
N LEU A 1000 -15.54 17.77 -30.17
CA LEU A 1000 -16.30 19.02 -30.06
C LEU A 1000 -17.79 18.86 -30.41
N SER A 1001 -18.12 17.87 -31.25
CA SER A 1001 -19.51 17.50 -31.56
C SER A 1001 -20.06 16.39 -30.64
N LEU A 1002 -19.35 16.04 -29.56
CA LEU A 1002 -19.77 15.06 -28.54
C LEU A 1002 -20.14 13.68 -29.10
N GLN A 1003 -19.57 13.30 -30.23
CA GLN A 1003 -19.82 12.00 -30.86
C GLN A 1003 -18.99 10.86 -30.24
N ASP A 1004 -18.03 11.18 -29.37
CA ASP A 1004 -17.15 10.26 -28.65
C ASP A 1004 -17.64 9.91 -27.23
N GLN A 1005 -18.83 10.39 -26.84
CA GLN A 1005 -19.41 10.12 -25.53
C GLN A 1005 -19.98 8.69 -25.45
N VAL A 1006 -19.76 8.02 -24.31
CA VAL A 1006 -20.40 6.74 -23.98
C VAL A 1006 -21.57 7.03 -23.04
N TRP A 1007 -22.80 6.91 -23.54
CA TRP A 1007 -24.01 7.05 -22.71
C TRP A 1007 -24.43 5.65 -22.25
N SER A 1008 -24.24 5.37 -20.95
CA SER A 1008 -24.59 4.09 -20.29
C SER A 1008 -26.05 4.02 -19.88
#